data_AF-A0A1E5SVV0-F1
#
_entry.id   AF-A0A1E5SVV0-F1
#
_cell.length_a   1.000
_cell.length_b   1.000
_cell.length_c   1.000
_cell.angle_alpha   90.00
_cell.angle_beta   90.00
_cell.angle_gamma   90.00
#
_symmetry.space_group_name_H-M   'P 1'
#
loop_
_entity.id
_entity.type
_entity.pdbx_description
1 polymer ?
#
loop_
_entity_poly.entity_id
_entity_poly.type
_entity_poly.pdbx_seq_one_letter_code
_entity_poly.pdbx_strand_id
1 'polypeptide(L)'
;MGGKQLVVLLSIVFLMQACDSEETKTAVEQNEYMVSLLAARHSQVKPAEITYYFNEKRAAVLDSMRQFKKDNFQEYVSFSYWYIREVLNSGFTEKAIEEVDRFNAEISGAGQKLDQQWNYFFKRLEALSYIRLGEQQNCLINHTSASCILPITDNGVHQLKLGSQSAIDIIEPLLVDYPDDLELVWLLNICYQTIGEYPQNVPSEYLIAPDAFEDNNSTLKAFVDLAPNLGIASKGISGGSIVEDLNNDGFLDIVASSSGVTEKDQLKIFFNNGDGTFSDQTVSSGVSGLFGGLNCMQTDYNNDGFVDLFILRGGWFGQWGQHPNSLLKNNGDGTFTDVTEKAGLLSFHPTQTAVWRDFNQDGWVDVFIGNETTAKGVIGRAARGKVHASEFYVNQKDGTFKNLAAEAGLEFEELIKGVTALDANNDGLDDIYISIMGGDNMLMINQGNLKFADQAKTLNLTEPFVSFSTGSMDYNNDGFDDLFVSAYTTSNNPLAHEVTFELQGNSPTAALPKLYRNNGDGSFTDVTETTGFLKSIYGMGFNYGDLDNDGYLDLYFGTGDPNFESIIPNRMFRNVEGNFFEEVSFAGGFSNIQKGHGISWGDMDNDGDHDIYITMGGAHEGDIYQNQLLVNPNENKSWINLHLTGTISNKKAIGARVHLVTSKGQHLYRTVSNGASFGGNSYALEIGLGDAQSIDLLEITWPVANSKQAFRNIPVNQSIEIVEANDEIVSRSRTSLDFFKGNDQMNHSEHE
;
A
#
# COMPACT_ATOMS: atom_id res chain seq x y z
N MET A 1 88.35 16.22 1.89
CA MET A 1 87.60 15.56 0.80
C MET A 1 86.11 15.74 1.09
N GLY A 2 85.38 16.44 0.20
CA GLY A 2 83.93 16.75 0.16
C GLY A 2 83.16 16.83 1.48
N GLY A 3 82.75 17.97 2.04
CA GLY A 3 82.21 19.17 1.42
C GLY A 3 80.68 19.08 1.31
N LYS A 4 79.94 19.53 2.34
CA LYS A 4 78.59 20.12 2.22
C LYS A 4 78.22 20.86 3.52
N GLN A 5 77.92 22.14 3.34
CA GLN A 5 77.69 23.14 4.37
C GLN A 5 76.25 23.10 4.89
N LEU A 6 76.16 23.43 6.17
CA LEU A 6 74.97 23.77 6.94
C LEU A 6 74.43 25.14 6.49
N VAL A 7 73.14 25.26 6.18
CA VAL A 7 72.44 26.57 6.15
C VAL A 7 71.05 26.42 6.81
N VAL A 8 70.79 27.42 7.64
CA VAL A 8 69.74 27.61 8.64
C VAL A 8 68.37 27.89 7.98
N LEU A 9 67.32 27.28 8.53
CA LEU A 9 65.92 27.66 8.29
C LEU A 9 65.60 28.97 9.01
N LEU A 10 65.05 29.95 8.31
CA LEU A 10 64.21 30.98 8.92
C LEU A 10 63.04 31.35 8.00
N SER A 11 61.88 31.14 8.60
CA SER A 11 60.48 31.45 8.31
C SER A 11 60.19 32.66 7.41
N ILE A 12 59.33 32.47 6.41
CA ILE A 12 58.42 33.50 5.91
C ILE A 12 57.02 32.89 5.85
N VAL A 13 56.11 33.50 6.62
CA VAL A 13 54.68 33.26 6.64
C VAL A 13 54.06 33.86 5.37
N PHE A 14 53.34 33.06 4.60
CA PHE A 14 52.35 33.54 3.64
C PHE A 14 50.99 33.02 4.08
N LEU A 15 50.10 33.95 4.49
CA LEU A 15 48.67 33.69 4.56
C LEU A 15 48.17 33.46 3.13
N MET A 16 47.58 32.29 2.87
CA MET A 16 46.59 32.14 1.80
C MET A 16 45.23 31.95 2.45
N GLN A 17 44.29 32.81 2.06
CA GLN A 17 42.86 32.57 2.19
C GLN A 17 42.55 31.24 1.51
N ALA A 18 42.09 30.25 2.28
CA ALA A 18 41.36 29.13 1.70
C ALA A 18 39.96 29.67 1.36
N CYS A 19 39.68 29.80 0.06
CA CYS A 19 38.31 29.68 -0.42
C CYS A 19 37.90 28.23 -0.11
N ASP A 20 36.86 28.07 0.71
CA ASP A 20 36.15 26.80 0.81
C ASP A 20 35.61 26.46 -0.59
N SER A 21 36.22 25.46 -1.23
CA SER A 21 35.53 24.64 -2.20
C SER A 21 34.81 23.57 -1.39
N GLU A 22 33.50 23.72 -1.19
CA GLU A 22 32.65 22.60 -0.76
C GLU A 22 32.84 21.47 -1.79
N GLU A 23 33.51 20.40 -1.38
CA GLU A 23 33.49 19.15 -2.14
C GLU A 23 32.03 18.67 -2.18
N THR A 24 31.46 18.60 -3.37
CA THR A 24 30.09 18.14 -3.60
C THR A 24 30.00 16.67 -3.18
N LYS A 25 29.43 16.43 -2.00
CA LYS A 25 29.12 15.08 -1.52
C LYS A 25 28.18 14.37 -2.49
N THR A 26 28.42 13.09 -2.75
CA THR A 26 27.49 12.23 -3.52
C THR A 26 26.14 12.11 -2.78
N ALA A 27 25.04 11.81 -3.49
CA ALA A 27 23.72 11.63 -2.84
C ALA A 27 23.75 10.57 -1.72
N VAL A 28 24.54 9.50 -1.90
CA VAL A 28 24.78 8.47 -0.87
C VAL A 28 25.38 9.09 0.40
N GLU A 29 26.44 9.89 0.26
CA GLU A 29 27.09 10.59 1.39
C GLU A 29 26.19 11.62 2.07
N GLN A 30 25.20 12.15 1.35
CA GLN A 30 24.21 13.08 1.90
C GLN A 30 23.14 12.34 2.73
N ASN A 31 22.82 11.09 2.38
CA ASN A 31 21.82 10.26 3.07
C ASN A 31 22.38 9.47 4.27
N GLU A 32 23.71 9.42 4.44
CA GLU A 32 24.39 8.67 5.51
C GLU A 32 23.88 8.98 6.92
N TYR A 33 23.49 10.23 7.18
CA TYR A 33 22.93 10.62 8.48
C TYR A 33 21.64 9.85 8.78
N MET A 34 20.69 9.88 7.86
CA MET A 34 19.41 9.20 8.04
C MET A 34 19.60 7.67 8.09
N VAL A 35 20.43 7.11 7.21
CA VAL A 35 20.77 5.68 7.23
C VAL A 35 21.32 5.26 8.61
N SER A 36 22.25 6.05 9.17
CA SER A 36 22.83 5.78 10.48
C SER A 36 21.82 5.94 11.61
N LEU A 37 20.95 6.95 11.53
CA LEU A 37 19.90 7.20 12.50
C LEU A 37 18.89 6.05 12.54
N LEU A 38 18.42 5.60 11.38
CA LEU A 38 17.53 4.45 11.22
C LEU A 38 18.17 3.17 11.78
N ALA A 39 19.41 2.87 11.39
CA ALA A 39 20.14 1.71 11.91
C ALA A 39 20.26 1.75 13.45
N ALA A 40 20.54 2.92 14.02
CA ALA A 40 20.59 3.11 15.46
C ALA A 40 19.22 2.86 16.13
N ARG A 41 18.11 3.32 15.52
CA ARG A 41 16.75 3.04 16.03
C ARG A 41 16.43 1.54 15.95
N HIS A 42 16.65 0.91 14.80
CA HIS A 42 16.39 -0.51 14.58
C HIS A 42 17.15 -1.40 15.57
N SER A 43 18.39 -1.03 15.92
CA SER A 43 19.22 -1.78 16.87
C SER A 43 18.70 -1.76 18.32
N GLN A 44 17.86 -0.79 18.68
CA GLN A 44 17.31 -0.63 20.03
C GLN A 44 16.06 -1.49 20.24
N VAL A 45 15.42 -1.92 19.16
CA VAL A 45 14.20 -2.71 19.21
C VAL A 45 14.45 -4.03 19.92
N LYS A 46 13.60 -4.34 20.90
CA LYS A 46 13.61 -5.64 21.58
C LYS A 46 12.65 -6.60 20.90
N PRO A 47 13.14 -7.68 20.24
CA PRO A 47 12.28 -8.60 19.48
C PRO A 47 11.13 -9.21 20.29
N ALA A 48 11.37 -9.54 21.56
CA ALA A 48 10.35 -10.13 22.44
C ALA A 48 9.22 -9.16 22.85
N GLU A 49 9.37 -7.86 22.59
CA GLU A 49 8.37 -6.83 22.90
C GLU A 49 7.63 -6.32 21.64
N ILE A 50 7.91 -6.88 20.46
CA ILE A 50 7.19 -6.63 19.22
C ILE A 50 6.35 -7.86 18.86
N THR A 51 5.20 -7.62 18.22
CA THR A 51 4.25 -8.67 17.82
C THR A 51 4.59 -9.29 16.46
N TYR A 52 4.95 -8.47 15.46
CA TYR A 52 4.92 -8.91 14.06
C TYR A 52 6.29 -9.19 13.46
N TYR A 53 7.25 -8.28 13.59
CA TYR A 53 8.58 -8.40 12.96
C TYR A 53 9.66 -8.91 13.93
N PHE A 54 10.83 -9.36 13.46
CA PHE A 54 11.88 -10.06 14.24
C PHE A 54 11.49 -11.45 14.75
N ASN A 55 10.75 -12.20 13.93
CA ASN A 55 10.35 -13.57 14.21
C ASN A 55 11.56 -14.48 14.42
N GLU A 56 12.61 -14.38 13.61
CA GLU A 56 13.78 -15.25 13.73
C GLU A 56 14.46 -15.06 15.09
N LYS A 57 14.61 -13.81 15.52
CA LYS A 57 15.19 -13.47 16.83
C LYS A 57 14.29 -13.93 17.98
N ARG A 58 12.96 -13.83 17.84
CA ARG A 58 12.02 -14.36 18.83
C ARG A 58 12.06 -15.88 18.89
N ALA A 59 12.16 -16.58 17.76
CA ALA A 59 12.31 -18.02 17.71
C ALA A 59 13.54 -18.46 18.52
N ALA A 60 14.69 -17.80 18.36
CA ALA A 60 15.90 -18.14 19.14
C ALA A 60 15.69 -17.99 20.67
N VAL A 61 14.94 -16.97 21.11
CA VAL A 61 14.59 -16.81 22.54
C VAL A 61 13.67 -17.93 23.01
N LEU A 62 12.63 -18.26 22.23
CA LEU A 62 11.66 -19.30 22.56
C LEU A 62 12.30 -20.70 22.56
N ASP A 63 13.26 -20.97 21.67
CA ASP A 63 14.04 -22.21 21.68
C ASP A 63 14.81 -22.36 22.99
N SER A 64 15.49 -21.30 23.43
CA SER A 64 16.21 -21.29 24.71
C SER A 64 15.25 -21.52 25.89
N MET A 65 14.07 -20.90 25.86
CA MET A 65 13.06 -21.04 26.91
C MET A 65 12.49 -22.46 26.97
N ARG A 66 12.13 -23.09 25.84
CA ARG A 66 11.63 -24.47 25.85
C ARG A 66 12.67 -25.44 26.40
N GLN A 67 13.96 -25.29 26.03
CA GLN A 67 15.02 -26.16 26.56
C GLN A 67 15.18 -26.00 28.08
N PHE A 68 15.13 -24.76 28.60
CA PHE A 68 15.20 -24.51 30.04
C PHE A 68 13.99 -25.07 30.82
N LYS A 69 12.82 -25.14 30.17
CA LYS A 69 11.56 -25.61 30.77
C LYS A 69 11.24 -27.08 30.47
N LYS A 70 12.19 -27.85 29.94
CA LYS A 70 11.99 -29.25 29.52
C LYS A 70 11.44 -30.17 30.61
N ASP A 71 11.75 -29.89 31.89
CA ASP A 71 11.25 -30.66 33.03
C ASP A 71 9.80 -30.34 33.41
N ASN A 72 9.23 -29.24 32.90
CA ASN A 72 7.81 -28.89 33.06
C ASN A 72 7.07 -29.11 31.74
N PHE A 73 6.36 -30.24 31.63
CA PHE A 73 5.68 -30.65 30.41
C PHE A 73 4.76 -29.58 29.81
N GLN A 74 3.94 -28.91 30.63
CA GLN A 74 2.99 -27.91 30.11
C GLN A 74 3.70 -26.68 29.55
N GLU A 75 4.73 -26.20 30.24
CA GLU A 75 5.54 -25.08 29.75
C GLU A 75 6.34 -25.50 28.51
N TYR A 76 6.90 -26.71 28.48
CA TYR A 76 7.64 -27.23 27.32
C TYR A 76 6.77 -27.29 26.06
N VAL A 77 5.55 -27.83 26.17
CA VAL A 77 4.58 -27.90 25.07
C VAL A 77 4.27 -26.50 24.56
N SER A 78 3.95 -25.56 25.46
CA SER A 78 3.61 -24.18 25.08
C SER A 78 4.77 -23.46 24.40
N PHE A 79 5.98 -23.50 24.97
CA PHE A 79 7.15 -22.85 24.34
C PHE A 79 7.55 -23.53 23.03
N SER A 80 7.34 -24.84 22.89
CA SER A 80 7.60 -25.54 21.62
C SER A 80 6.64 -25.08 20.54
N TYR A 81 5.35 -24.94 20.84
CA TYR A 81 4.37 -24.41 19.89
C TYR A 81 4.77 -23.01 19.40
N TRP A 82 5.03 -22.09 20.34
CA TRP A 82 5.38 -20.72 20.00
C TRP A 82 6.72 -20.61 19.27
N TYR A 83 7.71 -21.43 19.64
CA TYR A 83 8.97 -21.51 18.90
C TYR A 83 8.73 -21.89 17.43
N ILE A 84 7.99 -22.98 17.18
CA ILE A 84 7.72 -23.46 15.82
C ILE A 84 6.91 -22.43 15.05
N ARG A 85 5.91 -21.80 15.69
CA ARG A 85 5.14 -20.70 15.07
C ARG A 85 6.03 -19.55 14.66
N GLU A 86 7.00 -19.15 15.49
CA GLU A 86 7.93 -18.08 15.12
C GLU A 86 8.94 -18.53 14.05
N VAL A 87 9.36 -19.80 14.02
CA VAL A 87 10.15 -20.36 12.90
C VAL A 87 9.38 -20.25 11.59
N LEU A 88 8.09 -20.62 11.59
CA LEU A 88 7.21 -20.49 10.44
C LEU A 88 7.01 -19.01 10.04
N ASN A 89 6.70 -18.14 11.01
CA ASN A 89 6.55 -16.70 10.77
C ASN A 89 7.86 -16.05 10.25
N SER A 90 9.02 -16.69 10.41
CA SER A 90 10.31 -16.24 9.84
C SER A 90 10.48 -16.65 8.37
N GLY A 91 9.54 -17.42 7.81
CA GLY A 91 9.61 -17.98 6.46
C GLY A 91 10.39 -19.29 6.36
N PHE A 92 10.87 -19.85 7.48
CA PHE A 92 11.62 -21.11 7.51
C PHE A 92 10.68 -22.31 7.56
N THR A 93 9.89 -22.47 6.51
CA THR A 93 8.75 -23.39 6.48
C THR A 93 9.15 -24.86 6.60
N GLU A 94 10.16 -25.32 5.87
CA GLU A 94 10.68 -26.70 5.97
C GLU A 94 11.17 -27.00 7.39
N LYS A 95 11.89 -26.06 8.00
CA LYS A 95 12.35 -26.19 9.38
C LYS A 95 11.18 -26.24 10.37
N ALA A 96 10.11 -25.48 10.14
CA ALA A 96 8.93 -25.55 10.99
C ALA A 96 8.31 -26.95 10.97
N ILE A 97 8.17 -27.56 9.78
CA ILE A 97 7.67 -28.93 9.59
C ILE A 97 8.57 -29.93 10.33
N GLU A 98 9.89 -29.85 10.12
CA GLU A 98 10.86 -30.72 10.81
C GLU A 98 10.80 -30.62 12.34
N GLU A 99 10.55 -29.42 12.87
CA GLU A 99 10.44 -29.20 14.32
C GLU A 99 9.11 -29.72 14.89
N VAL A 100 8.02 -29.72 14.12
CA VAL A 100 6.76 -30.40 14.49
C VAL A 100 6.99 -31.91 14.57
N ASP A 101 7.60 -32.50 13.55
CA ASP A 101 7.92 -33.93 13.51
C ASP A 101 8.80 -34.35 14.69
N ARG A 102 9.85 -33.57 14.95
CA ARG A 102 10.75 -33.81 16.07
C ARG A 102 10.01 -33.74 17.40
N PHE A 103 9.18 -32.71 17.60
CA PHE A 103 8.38 -32.57 18.81
C PHE A 103 7.43 -33.75 19.00
N ASN A 104 6.69 -34.16 17.95
CA ASN A 104 5.78 -35.31 18.00
C ASN A 104 6.51 -36.62 18.34
N ALA A 105 7.70 -36.83 17.77
CA ALA A 105 8.54 -37.98 18.08
C ALA A 105 9.04 -37.98 19.53
N GLU A 106 9.43 -36.82 20.07
CA GLU A 106 9.87 -36.67 21.46
C GLU A 106 8.73 -36.98 22.46
N ILE A 107 7.55 -36.39 22.25
CA ILE A 107 6.37 -36.59 23.11
C ILE A 107 5.96 -38.06 23.13
N SER A 108 5.91 -38.68 21.94
CA SER A 108 5.58 -40.10 21.77
C SER A 108 6.62 -41.01 22.42
N GLY A 109 7.92 -40.72 22.22
CA GLY A 109 9.02 -41.48 22.80
C GLY A 109 9.07 -41.39 24.34
N ALA A 110 8.63 -40.27 24.91
CA ALA A 110 8.48 -40.09 26.35
C ALA A 110 7.21 -40.74 26.93
N GLY A 111 6.34 -41.32 26.09
CA GLY A 111 5.04 -41.86 26.51
C GLY A 111 4.06 -40.79 27.00
N GLN A 112 4.30 -39.52 26.66
CA GLN A 112 3.45 -38.40 27.00
C GLN A 112 2.36 -38.22 25.93
N LYS A 113 1.29 -37.51 26.26
CA LYS A 113 0.21 -37.20 25.32
C LYS A 113 -0.17 -35.73 25.47
N LEU A 114 -0.38 -35.07 24.33
CA LEU A 114 -1.00 -33.76 24.30
C LEU A 114 -2.46 -33.89 24.71
N ASP A 115 -2.99 -32.86 25.35
CA ASP A 115 -4.44 -32.71 25.45
C ASP A 115 -5.03 -32.37 24.07
N GLN A 116 -6.36 -32.38 23.99
CA GLN A 116 -7.08 -32.14 22.75
C GLN A 116 -6.77 -30.77 22.14
N GLN A 117 -6.64 -29.74 22.97
CA GLN A 117 -6.41 -28.37 22.52
C GLN A 117 -5.03 -28.21 21.90
N TRP A 118 -3.98 -28.66 22.60
CA TRP A 118 -2.63 -28.61 22.05
C TRP A 118 -2.50 -29.48 20.81
N ASN A 119 -3.10 -30.67 20.80
CA ASN A 119 -3.09 -31.52 19.61
C ASN A 119 -3.73 -30.82 18.40
N TYR A 120 -4.85 -30.13 18.58
CA TYR A 120 -5.47 -29.32 17.53
C TYR A 120 -4.53 -28.21 17.05
N PHE A 121 -3.93 -27.43 17.96
CA PHE A 121 -3.02 -26.35 17.61
C PHE A 121 -1.78 -26.82 16.83
N PHE A 122 -1.13 -27.91 17.26
CA PHE A 122 0.04 -28.44 16.54
C PHE A 122 -0.31 -28.97 15.16
N LYS A 123 -1.43 -29.71 15.01
CA LYS A 123 -1.88 -30.18 13.69
C LYS A 123 -2.22 -29.02 12.75
N ARG A 124 -2.89 -27.99 13.26
CA ARG A 124 -3.20 -26.79 12.48
C ARG A 124 -1.94 -26.04 12.04
N LEU A 125 -0.96 -25.92 12.93
CA LEU A 125 0.35 -25.33 12.63
C LEU A 125 1.12 -26.14 11.57
N GLU A 126 1.04 -27.46 11.64
CA GLU A 126 1.63 -28.37 10.66
C GLU A 126 0.99 -28.21 9.29
N ALA A 127 -0.35 -28.24 9.22
CA ALA A 127 -1.09 -28.01 7.99
C ALA A 127 -0.75 -26.66 7.36
N LEU A 128 -0.76 -25.58 8.15
CA LEU A 128 -0.35 -24.25 7.69
C LEU A 128 1.09 -24.24 7.16
N SER A 129 2.02 -24.92 7.84
CA SER A 129 3.40 -25.01 7.38
C SER A 129 3.47 -25.68 6.00
N TYR A 130 2.71 -26.74 5.77
CA TYR A 130 2.64 -27.38 4.47
C TYR A 130 1.98 -26.52 3.37
N ILE A 131 0.95 -25.74 3.72
CA ILE A 131 0.34 -24.77 2.79
C ILE A 131 1.37 -23.72 2.37
N ARG A 132 2.05 -23.10 3.34
CA ARG A 132 3.11 -22.11 3.08
C ARG A 132 4.28 -22.70 2.31
N LEU A 133 4.59 -23.99 2.47
CA LEU A 133 5.63 -24.66 1.69
C LEU A 133 5.19 -24.75 0.22
N GLY A 134 3.95 -25.13 -0.02
CA GLY A 134 3.35 -25.15 -1.36
C GLY A 134 3.40 -23.78 -2.03
N GLU A 135 3.04 -22.73 -1.32
CA GLU A 135 3.10 -21.34 -1.83
C GLU A 135 4.53 -20.89 -2.12
N GLN A 136 5.48 -21.12 -1.21
CA GLN A 136 6.89 -20.77 -1.44
C GLN A 136 7.44 -21.49 -2.67
N GLN A 137 7.15 -22.78 -2.81
CA GLN A 137 7.66 -23.59 -3.93
C GLN A 137 7.00 -23.24 -5.27
N ASN A 138 5.69 -22.96 -5.28
CA ASN A 138 4.94 -22.80 -6.53
C ASN A 138 4.66 -21.34 -6.87
N CYS A 139 4.24 -20.50 -5.92
CA CYS A 139 3.90 -19.11 -6.19
C CYS A 139 5.10 -18.14 -6.08
N LEU A 140 6.17 -18.48 -5.35
CA LEU A 140 7.37 -17.62 -5.23
C LEU A 140 8.56 -18.07 -6.07
N ILE A 141 8.86 -19.38 -6.06
CA ILE A 141 10.02 -19.94 -6.76
C ILE A 141 9.66 -20.29 -8.21
N ASN A 142 8.56 -21.03 -8.42
CA ASN A 142 8.10 -21.43 -9.75
C ASN A 142 6.91 -20.58 -10.25
N HIS A 143 6.99 -19.26 -10.01
CA HIS A 143 5.90 -18.33 -10.26
C HIS A 143 5.45 -18.29 -11.73
N THR A 144 4.15 -18.10 -11.91
CA THR A 144 3.47 -17.82 -13.18
C THR A 144 2.52 -16.65 -13.00
N SER A 145 2.12 -15.95 -14.06
CA SER A 145 1.14 -14.85 -13.97
C SER A 145 -0.25 -15.27 -13.44
N ALA A 146 -0.53 -16.58 -13.32
CA ALA A 146 -1.74 -17.13 -12.72
C ALA A 146 -1.55 -17.63 -11.27
N SER A 147 -0.33 -17.52 -10.72
CA SER A 147 0.01 -18.06 -9.41
C SER A 147 -0.76 -17.39 -8.30
N CYS A 148 -1.41 -18.20 -7.46
CA CYS A 148 -2.12 -17.75 -6.28
C CYS A 148 -3.32 -16.80 -6.58
N ILE A 149 -3.91 -16.84 -7.78
CA ILE A 149 -5.12 -16.08 -8.16
C ILE A 149 -6.33 -17.01 -8.16
N LEU A 150 -7.44 -16.58 -7.55
CA LEU A 150 -8.67 -17.38 -7.47
C LEU A 150 -9.63 -17.18 -8.66
N PRO A 151 -10.39 -18.21 -9.07
CA PRO A 151 -10.17 -19.61 -8.72
C PRO A 151 -8.86 -20.13 -9.30
N ILE A 152 -8.12 -20.95 -8.54
CA ILE A 152 -6.83 -21.46 -8.99
C ILE A 152 -7.07 -22.59 -9.98
N THR A 153 -6.80 -22.32 -11.25
CA THR A 153 -6.98 -23.24 -12.37
C THR A 153 -5.78 -23.20 -13.32
N ASP A 154 -5.71 -24.15 -14.26
CA ASP A 154 -4.72 -24.19 -15.33
C ASP A 154 -3.27 -23.92 -14.87
N ASN A 155 -2.69 -22.79 -15.28
CA ASN A 155 -1.31 -22.39 -14.98
C ASN A 155 -1.08 -21.94 -13.52
N GLY A 156 -2.15 -21.79 -12.74
CA GLY A 156 -2.07 -21.54 -11.29
C GLY A 156 -1.98 -22.83 -10.46
N VAL A 157 -2.25 -24.01 -11.05
CA VAL A 157 -2.15 -25.30 -10.35
C VAL A 157 -0.70 -25.59 -9.99
N HIS A 158 -0.45 -25.97 -8.73
CA HIS A 158 0.87 -26.31 -8.22
C HIS A 158 1.47 -27.49 -8.97
N GLN A 159 2.72 -27.32 -9.42
CA GLN A 159 3.53 -28.39 -9.97
C GLN A 159 4.08 -29.28 -8.85
N LEU A 160 4.51 -28.66 -7.75
CA LEU A 160 4.98 -29.33 -6.54
C LEU A 160 3.82 -29.46 -5.55
N LYS A 161 3.09 -30.57 -5.66
CA LYS A 161 1.82 -30.82 -4.93
C LYS A 161 1.99 -31.29 -3.48
N LEU A 162 3.22 -31.62 -3.05
CA LEU A 162 3.47 -32.20 -1.72
C LEU A 162 2.91 -31.31 -0.60
N GLY A 163 3.14 -30.00 -0.65
CA GLY A 163 2.64 -29.06 0.36
C GLY A 163 1.12 -29.17 0.54
N SER A 164 0.36 -28.86 -0.50
CA SER A 164 -1.11 -28.90 -0.43
C SER A 164 -1.67 -30.31 -0.16
N GLN A 165 -1.05 -31.38 -0.68
CA GLN A 165 -1.49 -32.76 -0.40
C GLN A 165 -1.30 -33.11 1.08
N SER A 166 -0.14 -32.80 1.67
CA SER A 166 0.10 -33.04 3.09
C SER A 166 -0.82 -32.20 3.98
N ALA A 167 -1.15 -30.97 3.58
CA ALA A 167 -2.13 -30.16 4.28
C ALA A 167 -3.54 -30.79 4.25
N ILE A 168 -3.99 -31.30 3.10
CA ILE A 168 -5.27 -32.02 2.96
C ILE A 168 -5.32 -33.22 3.92
N ASP A 169 -4.28 -34.05 3.93
CA ASP A 169 -4.19 -35.25 4.77
C ASP A 169 -4.29 -34.93 6.28
N ILE A 170 -3.96 -33.70 6.68
CA ILE A 170 -4.07 -33.20 8.06
C ILE A 170 -5.42 -32.51 8.33
N ILE A 171 -5.91 -31.72 7.38
CA ILE A 171 -7.12 -30.90 7.54
C ILE A 171 -8.39 -31.76 7.51
N GLU A 172 -8.51 -32.75 6.62
CA GLU A 172 -9.74 -33.57 6.56
C GLU A 172 -10.05 -34.26 7.90
N PRO A 173 -9.09 -34.94 8.57
CA PRO A 173 -9.36 -35.51 9.89
C PRO A 173 -9.66 -34.46 10.96
N LEU A 174 -9.08 -33.25 10.86
CA LEU A 174 -9.39 -32.16 11.79
C LEU A 174 -10.84 -31.70 11.63
N LEU A 175 -11.34 -31.56 10.40
CA LEU A 175 -12.72 -31.13 10.14
C LEU A 175 -13.76 -32.16 10.60
N VAL A 176 -13.40 -33.45 10.71
CA VAL A 176 -14.29 -34.44 11.34
C VAL A 176 -14.51 -34.13 12.83
N ASP A 177 -13.45 -33.68 13.53
CA ASP A 177 -13.51 -33.32 14.95
C ASP A 177 -14.05 -31.89 15.17
N TYR A 178 -13.84 -31.00 14.19
CA TYR A 178 -14.18 -29.57 14.24
C TYR A 178 -14.92 -29.12 12.95
N PRO A 179 -16.13 -29.64 12.68
CA PRO A 179 -16.82 -29.43 11.40
C PRO A 179 -17.26 -27.98 11.16
N ASP A 180 -17.35 -27.17 12.21
CA ASP A 180 -17.78 -25.76 12.14
C ASP A 180 -16.60 -24.78 11.95
N ASP A 181 -15.37 -25.27 11.78
CA ASP A 181 -14.18 -24.43 11.56
C ASP A 181 -14.09 -23.97 10.10
N LEU A 182 -14.76 -22.87 9.79
CA LEU A 182 -14.82 -22.34 8.42
C LEU A 182 -13.46 -21.89 7.86
N GLU A 183 -12.47 -21.61 8.70
CA GLU A 183 -11.11 -21.32 8.22
C GLU A 183 -10.40 -22.61 7.75
N LEU A 184 -10.63 -23.75 8.41
CA LEU A 184 -10.17 -25.03 7.87
C LEU A 184 -10.93 -25.44 6.60
N VAL A 185 -12.24 -25.15 6.51
CA VAL A 185 -13.02 -25.34 5.28
C VAL A 185 -12.43 -24.50 4.13
N TRP A 186 -12.13 -23.23 4.38
CA TRP A 186 -11.45 -22.36 3.43
C TRP A 186 -10.14 -22.97 2.91
N LEU A 187 -9.21 -23.26 3.83
CA LEU A 187 -7.88 -23.76 3.51
C LEU A 187 -7.95 -25.11 2.79
N LEU A 188 -8.90 -25.98 3.12
CA LEU A 188 -9.13 -27.23 2.42
C LEU A 188 -9.47 -27.01 0.95
N ASN A 189 -10.43 -26.11 0.66
CA ASN A 189 -10.85 -25.80 -0.71
C ASN A 189 -9.69 -25.19 -1.52
N ILE A 190 -8.91 -24.28 -0.92
CA ILE A 190 -7.70 -23.74 -1.54
C ILE A 190 -6.69 -24.85 -1.85
N CYS A 191 -6.43 -25.77 -0.90
CA CYS A 191 -5.53 -26.89 -1.15
C CYS A 191 -6.00 -27.76 -2.33
N TYR A 192 -7.29 -28.09 -2.42
CA TYR A 192 -7.84 -28.85 -3.54
C TYR A 192 -7.74 -28.11 -4.88
N GLN A 193 -7.96 -26.79 -4.90
CA GLN A 193 -7.75 -25.98 -6.11
C GLN A 193 -6.27 -26.01 -6.52
N THR A 194 -5.35 -25.80 -5.58
CA THR A 194 -3.91 -25.79 -5.88
C THR A 194 -3.39 -27.12 -6.41
N ILE A 195 -4.02 -28.26 -6.12
CA ILE A 195 -3.63 -29.56 -6.70
C ILE A 195 -4.43 -29.94 -7.95
N GLY A 196 -5.38 -29.11 -8.38
CA GLY A 196 -6.21 -29.35 -9.56
C GLY A 196 -7.26 -30.46 -9.38
N GLU A 197 -7.73 -30.66 -8.15
CA GLU A 197 -8.75 -31.69 -7.82
C GLU A 197 -10.08 -31.08 -7.33
N TYR A 198 -10.16 -29.75 -7.27
CA TYR A 198 -11.40 -29.01 -7.04
C TYR A 198 -12.28 -28.95 -8.29
N PRO A 199 -13.62 -29.04 -8.16
CA PRO A 199 -14.39 -29.30 -6.93
C PRO A 199 -14.59 -30.79 -6.63
N GLN A 200 -14.24 -31.70 -7.53
CA GLN A 200 -14.76 -33.08 -7.53
C GLN A 200 -14.31 -33.92 -6.34
N ASN A 201 -13.13 -33.63 -5.77
CA ASN A 201 -12.55 -34.42 -4.70
C ASN A 201 -12.70 -33.78 -3.31
N VAL A 202 -13.28 -32.58 -3.21
CA VAL A 202 -13.59 -31.98 -1.91
C VAL A 202 -14.75 -32.76 -1.27
N PRO A 203 -14.67 -33.15 0.02
CA PRO A 203 -15.82 -33.73 0.72
C PRO A 203 -17.04 -32.79 0.65
N SER A 204 -18.21 -33.34 0.31
CA SER A 204 -19.40 -32.56 -0.05
C SER A 204 -19.89 -31.60 1.04
N GLU A 205 -19.68 -31.95 2.30
CA GLU A 205 -20.02 -31.17 3.49
C GLU A 205 -19.11 -29.96 3.71
N TYR A 206 -17.92 -29.95 3.10
CA TYR A 206 -16.93 -28.89 3.21
C TYR A 206 -16.69 -28.17 1.87
N LEU A 207 -17.42 -28.51 0.81
CA LEU A 207 -17.27 -27.88 -0.50
C LEU A 207 -17.79 -26.44 -0.49
N ILE A 208 -16.92 -25.49 -0.82
CA ILE A 208 -17.35 -24.17 -1.31
C ILE A 208 -17.74 -24.35 -2.77
N ALA A 209 -18.92 -23.89 -3.16
CA ALA A 209 -19.45 -24.18 -4.49
C ALA A 209 -18.69 -23.40 -5.58
N PRO A 210 -18.46 -23.96 -6.79
CA PRO A 210 -17.74 -23.28 -7.88
C PRO A 210 -18.31 -21.91 -8.26
N ASP A 211 -19.63 -21.76 -8.23
CA ASP A 211 -20.33 -20.51 -8.53
C ASP A 211 -20.07 -19.40 -7.49
N ALA A 212 -19.51 -19.73 -6.32
CA ALA A 212 -19.05 -18.73 -5.36
C ALA A 212 -17.78 -17.99 -5.84
N PHE A 213 -17.05 -18.55 -6.81
CA PHE A 213 -15.84 -17.94 -7.41
C PHE A 213 -16.11 -17.36 -8.81
N GLU A 214 -17.37 -17.08 -9.14
CA GLU A 214 -17.78 -16.51 -10.43
C GLU A 214 -18.35 -15.09 -10.26
N ASP A 215 -17.81 -14.12 -11.01
CA ASP A 215 -18.39 -12.78 -11.12
C ASP A 215 -19.43 -12.77 -12.26
N ASN A 216 -20.69 -12.96 -11.89
CA ASN A 216 -21.79 -13.09 -12.84
C ASN A 216 -21.90 -11.89 -13.80
N ASN A 217 -21.83 -12.13 -15.11
CA ASN A 217 -22.07 -11.17 -16.20
C ASN A 217 -20.95 -10.15 -16.50
N SER A 218 -19.76 -10.27 -15.92
CA SER A 218 -18.63 -9.40 -16.29
C SER A 218 -18.13 -9.71 -17.71
N THR A 219 -17.91 -8.67 -18.52
CA THR A 219 -17.23 -8.76 -19.82
C THR A 219 -15.74 -8.41 -19.73
N LEU A 220 -15.26 -8.09 -18.53
CA LEU A 220 -13.90 -7.66 -18.28
C LEU A 220 -12.92 -8.77 -18.66
N LYS A 221 -11.90 -8.42 -19.44
CA LYS A 221 -10.77 -9.32 -19.68
C LYS A 221 -9.86 -9.33 -18.45
N ALA A 222 -9.32 -10.49 -18.12
CA ALA A 222 -8.36 -10.61 -17.02
C ALA A 222 -7.08 -9.80 -17.29
N PHE A 223 -6.65 -9.08 -16.26
CA PHE A 223 -5.37 -8.38 -16.24
C PHE A 223 -4.25 -9.40 -16.07
N VAL A 224 -3.07 -9.07 -16.58
CA VAL A 224 -1.92 -9.98 -16.56
C VAL A 224 -0.81 -9.38 -15.73
N ASP A 225 -0.31 -10.13 -14.75
CA ASP A 225 0.88 -9.74 -14.01
C ASP A 225 2.14 -9.87 -14.90
N LEU A 226 2.75 -8.72 -15.22
CA LEU A 226 3.99 -8.63 -15.99
C LEU A 226 5.19 -8.15 -15.17
N ALA A 227 5.04 -7.94 -13.85
CA ALA A 227 6.15 -7.46 -13.02
C ALA A 227 7.42 -8.35 -13.09
N PRO A 228 7.34 -9.69 -13.11
CA PRO A 228 8.52 -10.54 -13.23
C PRO A 228 9.26 -10.34 -14.56
N ASN A 229 8.51 -10.28 -15.66
CA ASN A 229 9.02 -10.08 -17.00
C ASN A 229 9.70 -8.72 -17.19
N LEU A 230 9.14 -7.70 -16.54
CA LEU A 230 9.62 -6.32 -16.63
C LEU A 230 10.73 -6.01 -15.60
N GLY A 231 11.09 -6.96 -14.74
CA GLY A 231 12.17 -6.82 -13.76
C GLY A 231 11.82 -5.98 -12.53
N ILE A 232 10.53 -5.81 -12.24
CA ILE A 232 10.00 -4.95 -11.16
C ILE A 232 9.23 -5.73 -10.06
N ALA A 233 9.24 -7.07 -10.14
CA ALA A 233 8.69 -7.98 -9.13
C ALA A 233 9.57 -8.04 -7.87
N SER A 234 9.73 -6.90 -7.20
CA SER A 234 10.44 -6.84 -5.91
C SER A 234 9.72 -7.67 -4.87
N LYS A 235 10.50 -8.34 -4.01
CA LYS A 235 9.98 -9.13 -2.88
C LYS A 235 10.22 -8.37 -1.59
N GLY A 236 9.22 -8.35 -0.72
CA GLY A 236 9.27 -7.69 0.57
C GLY A 236 8.08 -8.07 1.42
N ILE A 237 7.94 -7.40 2.55
CA ILE A 237 6.72 -7.42 3.35
C ILE A 237 5.89 -6.15 3.05
N SER A 238 4.80 -5.95 3.78
CA SER A 238 3.90 -4.79 3.67
C SER A 238 4.61 -3.46 3.43
N GLY A 239 4.11 -2.67 2.48
CA GLY A 239 4.66 -1.37 2.12
C GLY A 239 3.70 -0.52 1.30
N GLY A 240 4.21 0.61 0.78
CA GLY A 240 3.48 1.50 -0.13
C GLY A 240 4.05 1.49 -1.54
N SER A 241 3.28 2.02 -2.48
CA SER A 241 3.69 2.22 -3.88
C SER A 241 3.52 3.67 -4.32
N ILE A 242 4.31 4.11 -5.29
CA ILE A 242 4.10 5.34 -6.06
C ILE A 242 4.32 5.03 -7.54
N VAL A 243 3.45 5.54 -8.39
CA VAL A 243 3.60 5.58 -9.84
C VAL A 243 3.59 7.04 -10.28
N GLU A 244 4.70 7.52 -10.81
CA GLU A 244 4.88 8.93 -11.20
C GLU A 244 6.10 9.10 -12.12
N ASP A 245 6.11 10.13 -12.98
CA ASP A 245 7.25 10.50 -13.82
C ASP A 245 8.31 11.24 -12.97
N LEU A 246 9.25 10.50 -12.36
CA LEU A 246 10.20 11.05 -11.39
C LEU A 246 11.34 11.81 -12.06
N ASN A 247 11.66 11.47 -13.30
CA ASN A 247 12.78 12.03 -14.05
C ASN A 247 12.34 13.04 -15.15
N ASN A 248 11.02 13.26 -15.29
CA ASN A 248 10.36 14.12 -16.27
C ASN A 248 10.65 13.74 -17.75
N ASP A 249 10.77 12.44 -18.04
CA ASP A 249 10.98 11.91 -19.40
C ASP A 249 9.68 11.52 -20.14
N GLY A 250 8.55 11.57 -19.44
CA GLY A 250 7.22 11.25 -19.98
C GLY A 250 6.82 9.78 -19.84
N PHE A 251 7.60 8.95 -19.15
CA PHE A 251 7.26 7.58 -18.77
C PHE A 251 7.08 7.49 -17.25
N LEU A 252 6.08 6.73 -16.81
CA LEU A 252 5.82 6.58 -15.38
C LEU A 252 6.83 5.61 -14.75
N ASP A 253 7.48 6.06 -13.68
CA ASP A 253 8.41 5.30 -12.85
C ASP A 253 7.69 4.71 -11.62
N ILE A 254 8.33 3.75 -10.95
CA ILE A 254 7.75 3.05 -9.79
C ILE A 254 8.65 3.22 -8.56
N VAL A 255 8.05 3.57 -7.43
CA VAL A 255 8.65 3.44 -6.10
C VAL A 255 7.89 2.38 -5.32
N ALA A 256 8.61 1.49 -4.64
CA ALA A 256 8.02 0.49 -3.75
C ALA A 256 8.75 0.46 -2.41
N SER A 257 8.05 0.72 -1.32
CA SER A 257 8.60 0.62 0.03
C SER A 257 8.33 -0.76 0.65
N SER A 258 9.04 -1.10 1.73
CA SER A 258 8.73 -2.23 2.61
C SER A 258 8.94 -1.81 4.06
N SER A 259 8.06 -2.26 4.95
CA SER A 259 8.07 -1.94 6.38
C SER A 259 9.18 -2.64 7.15
N GLY A 260 9.81 -3.66 6.55
CA GLY A 260 10.93 -4.36 7.17
C GLY A 260 12.18 -3.51 7.25
N VAL A 261 13.08 -3.88 8.16
CA VAL A 261 14.22 -3.04 8.58
C VAL A 261 15.58 -3.62 8.21
N THR A 262 15.60 -4.47 7.17
CA THR A 262 16.78 -5.17 6.67
C THR A 262 16.97 -4.94 5.17
N GLU A 263 18.09 -5.41 4.62
CA GLU A 263 18.38 -5.33 3.18
C GLU A 263 17.35 -6.06 2.31
N LYS A 264 16.63 -7.05 2.85
CA LYS A 264 15.53 -7.74 2.16
C LYS A 264 14.33 -6.84 1.91
N ASP A 265 14.25 -5.72 2.64
CA ASP A 265 13.14 -4.77 2.67
C ASP A 265 13.58 -3.37 2.22
N GLN A 266 14.57 -3.33 1.33
CA GLN A 266 15.10 -2.11 0.75
C GLN A 266 14.02 -1.38 -0.07
N LEU A 267 13.82 -0.08 0.21
CA LEU A 267 13.07 0.83 -0.65
C LEU A 267 13.59 0.74 -2.09
N LYS A 268 12.70 0.49 -3.05
CA LYS A 268 13.02 0.33 -4.47
C LYS A 268 12.57 1.53 -5.29
N ILE A 269 13.38 1.89 -6.27
CA ILE A 269 13.04 2.85 -7.33
C ILE A 269 13.35 2.18 -8.66
N PHE A 270 12.36 2.08 -9.53
CA PHE A 270 12.46 1.54 -10.87
C PHE A 270 12.14 2.63 -11.88
N PHE A 271 13.08 2.91 -12.79
CA PHE A 271 12.81 3.84 -13.89
C PHE A 271 12.34 3.09 -15.12
N ASN A 272 11.30 3.60 -15.77
CA ASN A 272 10.83 3.11 -17.06
C ASN A 272 11.80 3.61 -18.15
N ASN A 273 12.36 2.69 -18.91
CA ASN A 273 13.39 3.03 -19.90
C ASN A 273 12.78 3.59 -21.21
N GLY A 274 11.45 3.62 -21.34
CA GLY A 274 10.75 4.08 -22.54
C GLY A 274 10.84 3.12 -23.72
N ASP A 275 11.22 1.86 -23.47
CA ASP A 275 11.38 0.81 -24.47
C ASP A 275 10.65 -0.50 -24.10
N GLY A 276 9.75 -0.45 -23.11
CA GLY A 276 9.03 -1.60 -22.59
C GLY A 276 9.80 -2.38 -21.52
N THR A 277 10.84 -1.77 -20.92
CA THR A 277 11.61 -2.36 -19.82
C THR A 277 11.80 -1.35 -18.69
N PHE A 278 12.14 -1.85 -17.49
CA PHE A 278 12.48 -1.03 -16.33
C PHE A 278 13.92 -1.29 -15.86
N SER A 279 14.52 -0.30 -15.20
CA SER A 279 15.82 -0.40 -14.55
C SER A 279 15.69 -0.16 -13.04
N ASP A 280 16.20 -1.08 -12.21
CA ASP A 280 16.36 -0.84 -10.76
C ASP A 280 17.43 0.25 -10.52
N GLN A 281 17.00 1.44 -10.11
CA GLN A 281 17.85 2.60 -9.83
C GLN A 281 18.13 2.79 -8.33
N THR A 282 17.76 1.83 -7.47
CA THR A 282 17.86 1.98 -6.01
C THR A 282 19.24 2.44 -5.50
N VAL A 283 20.31 1.91 -6.08
CA VAL A 283 21.69 2.25 -5.68
C VAL A 283 22.11 3.60 -6.27
N SER A 284 21.91 3.80 -7.56
CA SER A 284 22.25 5.03 -8.28
C SER A 284 21.47 6.25 -7.79
N SER A 285 20.21 6.07 -7.40
CA SER A 285 19.35 7.11 -6.83
C SER A 285 19.73 7.51 -5.40
N GLY A 286 20.66 6.79 -4.75
CA GLY A 286 21.18 7.15 -3.43
C GLY A 286 20.31 6.73 -2.24
N VAL A 287 19.26 5.93 -2.44
CA VAL A 287 18.29 5.56 -1.39
C VAL A 287 18.63 4.26 -0.63
N SER A 288 19.81 3.70 -0.90
CA SER A 288 20.30 2.48 -0.23
C SER A 288 20.43 2.65 1.28
N GLY A 289 19.95 1.67 2.05
CA GLY A 289 19.98 1.66 3.52
C GLY A 289 18.81 2.39 4.19
N LEU A 290 17.95 3.07 3.43
CA LEU A 290 16.75 3.74 3.95
C LEU A 290 15.58 2.76 4.17
N PHE A 291 15.76 1.79 5.07
CA PHE A 291 14.78 0.73 5.36
C PHE A 291 13.55 1.23 6.15
N GLY A 292 12.52 0.40 6.25
CA GLY A 292 11.43 0.55 7.23
C GLY A 292 10.28 1.47 6.81
N GLY A 293 9.93 1.54 5.52
CA GLY A 293 8.82 2.34 4.99
C GLY A 293 7.52 1.54 4.88
N LEU A 294 6.60 1.73 5.84
CA LEU A 294 5.28 1.09 5.82
C LEU A 294 4.34 1.72 4.77
N ASN A 295 4.57 2.99 4.43
CA ASN A 295 3.88 3.71 3.38
C ASN A 295 4.84 4.72 2.74
N CYS A 296 4.57 5.14 1.50
CA CYS A 296 5.26 6.21 0.80
C CYS A 296 4.25 7.08 0.05
N MET A 297 4.53 8.37 -0.08
CA MET A 297 3.72 9.32 -0.83
C MET A 297 4.60 10.29 -1.59
N GLN A 298 4.17 10.72 -2.77
CA GLN A 298 4.85 11.77 -3.50
C GLN A 298 4.37 13.18 -3.12
N THR A 299 5.20 14.18 -3.43
CA THR A 299 4.87 15.61 -3.34
C THR A 299 5.83 16.44 -4.21
N ASP A 300 5.66 17.75 -4.27
CA ASP A 300 6.68 18.72 -4.75
C ASP A 300 6.75 19.81 -3.68
N TYR A 301 7.51 19.54 -2.62
CA TYR A 301 7.41 20.33 -1.39
C TYR A 301 8.03 21.73 -1.56
N ASN A 302 8.90 21.89 -2.56
CA ASN A 302 9.67 23.10 -2.77
C ASN A 302 9.30 23.84 -4.08
N ASN A 303 8.28 23.37 -4.80
CA ASN A 303 7.79 23.91 -6.07
C ASN A 303 8.87 23.96 -7.17
N ASP A 304 9.85 23.05 -7.16
CA ASP A 304 10.90 23.01 -8.18
C ASP A 304 10.52 22.22 -9.44
N GLY A 305 9.37 21.54 -9.41
CA GLY A 305 8.80 20.78 -10.52
C GLY A 305 9.28 19.32 -10.57
N PHE A 306 10.20 18.92 -9.70
CA PHE A 306 10.59 17.53 -9.53
C PHE A 306 9.80 16.91 -8.38
N VAL A 307 9.35 15.68 -8.59
CA VAL A 307 8.55 14.99 -7.59
C VAL A 307 9.46 14.44 -6.50
N ASP A 308 9.24 14.87 -5.26
CA ASP A 308 9.87 14.41 -4.04
C ASP A 308 9.11 13.23 -3.41
N LEU A 309 9.79 12.47 -2.55
CA LEU A 309 9.20 11.28 -1.89
C LEU A 309 9.15 11.47 -0.37
N PHE A 310 8.03 11.11 0.24
CA PHE A 310 7.84 11.09 1.69
C PHE A 310 7.61 9.66 2.18
N ILE A 311 8.57 9.11 2.93
CA ILE A 311 8.55 7.73 3.42
C ILE A 311 8.12 7.70 4.88
N LEU A 312 7.01 7.03 5.17
CA LEU A 312 6.36 6.94 6.47
C LEU A 312 6.75 5.65 7.20
N ARG A 313 7.15 5.76 8.46
CA ARG A 313 7.78 4.66 9.21
C ARG A 313 7.24 4.46 10.62
N GLY A 314 7.51 3.28 11.16
CA GLY A 314 7.34 2.99 12.59
C GLY A 314 5.95 2.54 13.01
N GLY A 315 4.94 2.64 12.14
CA GLY A 315 3.64 2.00 12.35
C GLY A 315 3.78 0.52 12.71
N TRP A 316 2.92 0.03 13.60
CA TRP A 316 2.87 -1.36 14.12
C TRP A 316 4.02 -1.78 15.04
N PHE A 317 5.07 -0.97 15.20
CA PHE A 317 6.16 -1.25 16.15
C PHE A 317 5.83 -0.77 17.58
N GLY A 318 4.67 -0.12 17.78
CA GLY A 318 4.21 0.35 19.09
C GLY A 318 5.23 1.30 19.74
N GLN A 319 5.60 1.06 21.00
CA GLN A 319 6.60 1.90 21.69
C GLN A 319 7.99 1.89 21.02
N TRP A 320 8.27 0.91 20.16
CA TRP A 320 9.52 0.78 19.42
C TRP A 320 9.48 1.47 18.06
N GLY A 321 8.32 1.99 17.64
CA GLY A 321 8.12 2.65 16.34
C GLY A 321 8.65 4.07 16.25
N GLN A 322 9.62 4.46 17.07
CA GLN A 322 10.28 5.77 17.03
C GLN A 322 11.31 5.83 15.89
N HIS A 323 10.89 5.44 14.69
CA HIS A 323 11.67 5.46 13.47
C HIS A 323 11.28 6.71 12.70
N PRO A 324 12.19 7.66 12.43
CA PRO A 324 11.83 8.89 11.74
C PRO A 324 11.38 8.62 10.30
N ASN A 325 10.47 9.46 9.82
CA ASN A 325 10.11 9.53 8.41
C ASN A 325 11.28 10.09 7.58
N SER A 326 11.19 9.97 6.25
CA SER A 326 12.14 10.60 5.32
C SER A 326 11.42 11.49 4.32
N LEU A 327 11.78 12.76 4.25
CA LEU A 327 11.51 13.59 3.07
C LEU A 327 12.74 13.54 2.15
N LEU A 328 12.59 12.85 1.02
CA LEU A 328 13.61 12.66 0.01
C LEU A 328 13.40 13.66 -1.13
N LYS A 329 14.22 14.70 -1.14
CA LYS A 329 14.22 15.70 -2.22
C LYS A 329 14.73 15.07 -3.51
N ASN A 330 13.99 15.20 -4.59
CA ASN A 330 14.47 14.85 -5.92
C ASN A 330 15.44 15.93 -6.43
N ASN A 331 16.64 15.52 -6.82
CA ASN A 331 17.69 16.44 -7.27
C ASN A 331 17.54 16.83 -8.75
N GLY A 332 16.63 16.20 -9.49
CA GLY A 332 16.41 16.42 -10.92
C GLY A 332 17.42 15.72 -11.83
N ASP A 333 18.26 14.85 -11.27
CA ASP A 333 19.28 14.07 -11.96
C ASP A 333 19.13 12.55 -11.74
N GLY A 334 17.94 12.12 -11.30
CA GLY A 334 17.65 10.73 -10.93
C GLY A 334 18.10 10.33 -9.52
N THR A 335 18.69 11.25 -8.76
CA THR A 335 19.10 11.01 -7.36
C THR A 335 18.22 11.73 -6.34
N PHE A 336 18.20 11.20 -5.11
CA PHE A 336 17.42 11.74 -4.02
C PHE A 336 18.27 12.05 -2.78
N THR A 337 17.95 13.16 -2.11
CA THR A 337 18.60 13.63 -0.90
C THR A 337 17.61 13.67 0.26
N ASP A 338 17.90 12.99 1.37
CA ASP A 338 17.13 13.13 2.60
C ASP A 338 17.34 14.53 3.18
N VAL A 339 16.26 15.31 3.22
CA VAL A 339 16.24 16.67 3.76
C VAL A 339 15.44 16.77 5.05
N THR A 340 15.05 15.66 5.66
CA THR A 340 14.06 15.60 6.75
C THR A 340 14.39 16.52 7.92
N GLU A 341 15.62 16.45 8.43
CA GLU A 341 16.08 17.30 9.53
C GLU A 341 16.20 18.77 9.10
N LYS A 342 16.76 19.01 7.92
CA LYS A 342 16.94 20.36 7.37
C LYS A 342 15.61 21.06 7.10
N ALA A 343 14.62 20.32 6.65
CA ALA A 343 13.27 20.79 6.38
C ALA A 343 12.46 21.00 7.67
N GLY A 344 12.96 20.57 8.83
CA GLY A 344 12.24 20.70 10.11
C GLY A 344 11.13 19.65 10.31
N LEU A 345 11.16 18.54 9.56
CA LEU A 345 10.19 17.44 9.64
C LEU A 345 10.70 16.25 10.46
N LEU A 346 11.89 16.33 11.06
CA LEU A 346 12.43 15.23 11.88
C LEU A 346 11.61 15.06 13.16
N SER A 347 10.80 14.00 13.20
CA SER A 347 10.03 13.57 14.36
C SER A 347 10.26 12.08 14.65
N PHE A 348 9.88 11.64 15.85
CA PHE A 348 10.09 10.26 16.32
C PHE A 348 8.77 9.61 16.75
N HIS A 349 7.75 9.75 15.90
CA HIS A 349 6.43 9.17 16.08
C HIS A 349 6.25 7.98 15.12
N PRO A 350 5.58 6.90 15.55
CA PRO A 350 5.17 5.82 14.66
C PRO A 350 4.06 6.35 13.75
N THR A 351 4.28 6.26 12.44
CA THR A 351 3.38 6.84 11.44
C THR A 351 3.10 5.83 10.32
N GLN A 352 1.97 6.01 9.64
CA GLN A 352 1.66 5.29 8.41
C GLN A 352 0.82 6.10 7.41
N THR A 353 0.41 7.32 7.77
CA THR A 353 -0.48 8.13 6.94
C THR A 353 -0.17 9.61 7.11
N ALA A 354 -0.31 10.34 6.02
CA ALA A 354 -0.22 11.78 5.96
C ALA A 354 -1.00 12.27 4.72
N VAL A 355 -1.19 13.57 4.57
CA VAL A 355 -1.78 14.16 3.37
C VAL A 355 -1.12 15.49 3.06
N TRP A 356 -0.76 15.69 1.79
CA TRP A 356 -0.18 16.93 1.26
C TRP A 356 -1.26 17.77 0.57
N ARG A 357 -1.46 19.00 1.03
CA ARG A 357 -2.38 19.99 0.45
C ARG A 357 -1.95 21.42 0.79
N ASP A 358 -2.35 22.39 -0.02
CA ASP A 358 -2.16 23.81 0.25
C ASP A 358 -3.31 24.34 1.15
N PHE A 359 -3.28 23.98 2.44
CA PHE A 359 -4.38 24.24 3.38
C PHE A 359 -4.61 25.74 3.68
N ASN A 360 -3.66 26.60 3.34
CA ASN A 360 -3.78 28.05 3.49
C ASN A 360 -3.90 28.81 2.14
N GLN A 361 -3.95 28.08 1.02
CA GLN A 361 -4.03 28.60 -0.35
C GLN A 361 -2.95 29.63 -0.68
N ASP A 362 -1.71 29.37 -0.26
CA ASP A 362 -0.60 30.30 -0.43
C ASP A 362 0.38 29.93 -1.56
N GLY A 363 0.04 28.88 -2.32
CA GLY A 363 0.78 28.32 -3.44
C GLY A 363 1.77 27.22 -3.05
N TRP A 364 1.84 26.84 -1.78
CA TRP A 364 2.80 25.84 -1.28
C TRP A 364 2.07 24.75 -0.52
N VAL A 365 2.48 23.50 -0.75
CA VAL A 365 1.88 22.37 -0.05
C VAL A 365 2.38 22.30 1.40
N ASP A 366 1.42 22.13 2.30
CA ASP A 366 1.56 21.81 3.71
C ASP A 366 1.36 20.29 3.90
N VAL A 367 1.65 19.77 5.10
CA VAL A 367 1.41 18.34 5.42
C VAL A 367 0.79 18.13 6.78
N PHE A 368 -0.28 17.36 6.84
CA PHE A 368 -0.79 16.75 8.07
C PHE A 368 -0.30 15.31 8.17
N ILE A 369 0.18 14.89 9.34
CA ILE A 369 0.71 13.56 9.61
C ILE A 369 -0.08 12.91 10.74
N GLY A 370 -0.64 11.73 10.46
CA GLY A 370 -1.35 10.90 11.42
C GLY A 370 -0.41 9.90 12.11
N ASN A 371 -0.38 9.96 13.45
CA ASN A 371 0.52 9.17 14.28
C ASN A 371 -0.24 8.08 15.06
N GLU A 372 0.43 6.97 15.37
CA GLU A 372 -0.16 5.86 16.13
C GLU A 372 0.02 6.05 17.65
N THR A 373 -0.97 6.64 18.32
CA THR A 373 -0.99 6.64 19.79
C THR A 373 -1.67 5.39 20.35
N THR A 374 -0.93 4.60 21.14
CA THR A 374 -1.44 3.39 21.81
C THR A 374 -1.41 3.48 23.34
N ALA A 375 -1.23 4.70 23.87
CA ALA A 375 -1.14 4.98 25.31
C ALA A 375 -2.43 4.70 26.08
N LYS A 376 -3.60 4.77 25.42
CA LYS A 376 -4.91 4.45 26.00
C LYS A 376 -5.32 2.99 25.81
N GLY A 377 -4.47 2.17 25.19
CA GLY A 377 -4.83 0.84 24.69
C GLY A 377 -5.47 0.92 23.30
N VAL A 378 -5.62 -0.24 22.68
CA VAL A 378 -6.31 -0.42 21.39
C VAL A 378 -7.32 -1.52 21.61
N ILE A 379 -8.39 -1.61 20.80
CA ILE A 379 -9.42 -2.65 20.93
C ILE A 379 -8.79 -4.03 21.26
N GLY A 380 -9.21 -4.62 22.38
CA GLY A 380 -8.72 -5.93 22.84
C GLY A 380 -7.26 -5.99 23.33
N ARG A 381 -6.53 -4.87 23.37
CA ARG A 381 -5.11 -4.78 23.76
C ARG A 381 -4.87 -3.74 24.85
N ALA A 382 -4.16 -4.15 25.90
CA ALA A 382 -3.79 -3.26 27.01
C ALA A 382 -2.92 -2.07 26.53
N ALA A 383 -3.00 -0.95 27.25
CA ALA A 383 -2.11 0.20 27.05
C ALA A 383 -0.64 -0.22 27.12
N ARG A 384 0.11 0.04 26.03
CA ARG A 384 1.51 -0.40 25.88
C ARG A 384 2.42 0.66 25.24
N GLY A 385 1.90 1.85 24.92
CA GLY A 385 2.62 2.86 24.15
C GLY A 385 2.80 4.20 24.86
N LYS A 386 3.62 5.06 24.24
CA LYS A 386 3.68 6.48 24.56
C LYS A 386 2.61 7.22 23.76
N VAL A 387 2.35 8.46 24.17
CA VAL A 387 1.56 9.40 23.38
C VAL A 387 2.40 9.86 22.19
N HIS A 388 1.79 9.83 21.02
CA HIS A 388 2.35 10.29 19.76
C HIS A 388 1.29 11.14 19.06
N ALA A 389 1.21 12.42 19.43
CA ALA A 389 0.21 13.31 18.87
C ALA A 389 0.43 13.50 17.35
N SER A 390 -0.66 13.69 16.58
CA SER A 390 -0.57 14.08 15.16
C SER A 390 0.16 15.39 14.96
N GLU A 391 0.66 15.59 13.75
CA GLU A 391 1.50 16.73 13.39
C GLU A 391 0.91 17.47 12.19
N PHE A 392 1.10 18.79 12.14
CA PHE A 392 0.62 19.62 11.03
C PHE A 392 1.68 20.66 10.71
N TYR A 393 2.32 20.52 9.56
CA TYR A 393 3.48 21.29 9.16
C TYR A 393 3.12 22.24 8.04
N VAL A 394 3.31 23.54 8.28
CA VAL A 394 3.09 24.59 7.28
C VAL A 394 4.40 25.00 6.64
N ASN A 395 4.40 25.03 5.31
CA ASN A 395 5.55 25.36 4.49
C ASN A 395 5.96 26.83 4.67
N GLN A 396 7.25 27.08 4.91
CA GLN A 396 7.78 28.43 5.09
C GLN A 396 8.31 29.05 3.78
N LYS A 397 8.15 28.37 2.64
CA LYS A 397 8.56 28.81 1.29
C LYS A 397 10.07 28.98 1.10
N ASP A 398 10.84 28.39 1.99
CA ASP A 398 12.31 28.40 1.98
C ASP A 398 12.89 26.97 2.08
N GLY A 399 12.05 25.97 1.85
CA GLY A 399 12.38 24.55 2.01
C GLY A 399 12.29 24.03 3.45
N THR A 400 11.78 24.84 4.38
CA THR A 400 11.53 24.43 5.77
C THR A 400 10.04 24.45 6.12
N PHE A 401 9.70 23.72 7.18
CA PHE A 401 8.35 23.59 7.71
C PHE A 401 8.29 24.02 9.17
N LYS A 402 7.10 24.46 9.58
CA LYS A 402 6.80 24.76 10.98
C LYS A 402 5.60 23.94 11.44
N ASN A 403 5.78 23.15 12.50
CA ASN A 403 4.67 22.45 13.14
C ASN A 403 3.73 23.46 13.82
N LEU A 404 2.45 23.41 13.48
CA LEU A 404 1.36 24.24 13.99
C LEU A 404 0.15 23.39 14.43
N ALA A 405 0.33 22.09 14.70
CA ALA A 405 -0.78 21.18 15.05
C ALA A 405 -1.63 21.70 16.21
N ALA A 406 -1.01 22.07 17.33
CA ALA A 406 -1.73 22.58 18.49
C ALA A 406 -2.44 23.91 18.20
N GLU A 407 -1.78 24.84 17.48
CA GLU A 407 -2.38 26.09 17.09
C GLU A 407 -3.56 25.90 16.13
N ALA A 408 -3.47 24.95 15.19
CA ALA A 408 -4.48 24.70 14.18
C ALA A 408 -5.70 23.93 14.71
N GLY A 409 -5.59 23.30 15.89
CA GLY A 409 -6.61 22.39 16.42
C GLY A 409 -6.50 20.98 15.82
N LEU A 410 -5.29 20.58 15.42
CA LEU A 410 -4.95 19.35 14.73
C LEU A 410 -3.97 18.46 15.53
N GLU A 411 -3.82 18.70 16.84
CA GLU A 411 -3.03 17.86 17.75
C GLU A 411 -3.92 16.79 18.40
N PHE A 412 -3.85 15.56 17.90
CA PHE A 412 -4.69 14.44 18.31
C PHE A 412 -3.83 13.29 18.85
N GLU A 413 -4.26 12.69 19.96
CA GLU A 413 -3.56 11.57 20.62
C GLU A 413 -4.30 10.23 20.42
N GLU A 414 -4.94 10.06 19.27
CA GLU A 414 -5.70 8.85 18.93
C GLU A 414 -4.89 7.90 18.04
N LEU A 415 -5.42 6.71 17.77
CA LEU A 415 -4.79 5.74 16.87
C LEU A 415 -5.21 6.04 15.42
N ILE A 416 -4.56 7.02 14.81
CA ILE A 416 -4.85 7.44 13.43
C ILE A 416 -4.31 6.39 12.45
N LYS A 417 -5.15 5.97 11.49
CA LYS A 417 -4.80 4.92 10.52
C LYS A 417 -4.88 5.34 9.07
N GLY A 418 -5.68 6.34 8.75
CA GLY A 418 -5.79 6.91 7.42
C GLY A 418 -6.18 8.37 7.47
N VAL A 419 -5.73 9.13 6.49
CA VAL A 419 -6.06 10.56 6.32
C VAL A 419 -6.28 10.82 4.83
N THR A 420 -7.30 11.61 4.52
CA THR A 420 -7.47 12.21 3.18
C THR A 420 -7.88 13.68 3.32
N ALA A 421 -7.82 14.42 2.21
CA ALA A 421 -8.23 15.82 2.15
C ALA A 421 -9.16 16.06 0.96
N LEU A 422 -10.21 16.84 1.21
CA LEU A 422 -11.28 17.20 0.29
C LEU A 422 -11.90 18.54 0.71
N ASP A 423 -12.61 19.20 -0.18
CA ASP A 423 -13.46 20.35 0.18
C ASP A 423 -14.87 19.85 0.52
N ALA A 424 -15.10 19.53 1.80
CA ALA A 424 -16.27 18.81 2.23
C ALA A 424 -17.53 19.69 2.27
N ASN A 425 -17.35 21.00 2.41
CA ASN A 425 -18.44 21.98 2.49
C ASN A 425 -18.58 22.88 1.25
N ASN A 426 -17.73 22.67 0.23
CA ASN A 426 -17.68 23.41 -1.02
C ASN A 426 -17.41 24.91 -0.85
N ASP A 427 -16.63 25.29 0.16
CA ASP A 427 -16.22 26.67 0.39
C ASP A 427 -14.89 27.03 -0.29
N GLY A 428 -14.24 26.05 -0.91
CA GLY A 428 -12.98 26.17 -1.64
C GLY A 428 -11.75 25.87 -0.79
N LEU A 429 -11.87 25.69 0.53
CA LEU A 429 -10.77 25.30 1.41
C LEU A 429 -10.71 23.78 1.54
N ASP A 430 -9.50 23.21 1.50
CA ASP A 430 -9.33 21.79 1.79
C ASP A 430 -9.54 21.52 3.29
N ASP A 431 -10.40 20.55 3.58
CA ASP A 431 -10.68 19.95 4.87
C ASP A 431 -9.90 18.63 5.04
N ILE A 432 -9.87 18.09 6.26
CA ILE A 432 -9.14 16.84 6.57
C ILE A 432 -10.09 15.81 7.17
N TYR A 433 -10.21 14.65 6.52
CA TYR A 433 -10.88 13.47 7.11
C TYR A 433 -9.85 12.53 7.73
N ILE A 434 -10.12 12.06 8.95
CA ILE A 434 -9.20 11.26 9.77
C ILE A 434 -9.89 9.98 10.23
N SER A 435 -9.35 8.86 9.80
CA SER A 435 -9.72 7.50 10.23
C SER A 435 -9.02 7.16 11.54
N ILE A 436 -9.81 6.81 12.57
CA ILE A 436 -9.37 6.50 13.93
C ILE A 436 -9.79 5.09 14.31
N MET A 437 -8.82 4.19 14.44
CA MET A 437 -9.09 2.81 14.84
C MET A 437 -9.50 2.72 16.31
N GLY A 438 -10.73 2.30 16.55
CA GLY A 438 -11.31 2.16 17.89
C GLY A 438 -11.80 3.47 18.49
N GLY A 439 -12.14 4.45 17.64
CA GLY A 439 -12.70 5.75 18.03
C GLY A 439 -13.67 6.28 17.00
N ASP A 440 -14.22 7.46 17.28
CA ASP A 440 -15.02 8.21 16.31
C ASP A 440 -14.07 8.80 15.26
N ASN A 441 -14.32 8.55 13.97
CA ASN A 441 -13.60 9.24 12.89
C ASN A 441 -13.90 10.75 12.92
N MET A 442 -12.99 11.57 12.39
CA MET A 442 -13.08 13.04 12.46
C MET A 442 -13.12 13.66 11.07
N LEU A 443 -13.87 14.76 10.92
CA LEU A 443 -13.88 15.61 9.72
C LEU A 443 -13.58 17.03 10.17
N MET A 444 -12.34 17.44 9.95
CA MET A 444 -11.80 18.72 10.36
C MET A 444 -12.05 19.76 9.27
N ILE A 445 -13.11 20.55 9.45
CA ILE A 445 -13.48 21.62 8.51
C ILE A 445 -12.57 22.83 8.69
N ASN A 446 -11.90 23.23 7.62
CA ASN A 446 -11.03 24.40 7.55
C ASN A 446 -11.85 25.69 7.64
N GLN A 447 -11.65 26.45 8.69
CA GLN A 447 -12.31 27.73 8.95
C GLN A 447 -11.53 28.92 8.34
N GLY A 448 -10.49 28.63 7.55
CA GLY A 448 -9.50 29.59 7.09
C GLY A 448 -8.50 29.99 8.19
N ASN A 449 -7.43 30.68 7.77
CA ASN A 449 -6.33 31.07 8.65
C ASN A 449 -5.71 29.90 9.44
N LEU A 450 -5.67 28.70 8.84
CA LEU A 450 -5.11 27.50 9.45
C LEU A 450 -5.80 27.13 10.78
N LYS A 451 -7.13 27.24 10.84
CA LYS A 451 -7.94 26.81 11.99
C LYS A 451 -8.94 25.77 11.53
N PHE A 452 -9.04 24.68 12.26
CA PHE A 452 -9.93 23.57 11.90
C PHE A 452 -10.94 23.29 13.01
N ALA A 453 -12.12 22.83 12.63
CA ALA A 453 -13.19 22.45 13.54
C ALA A 453 -13.78 21.09 13.16
N ASP A 454 -13.86 20.17 14.13
CA ASP A 454 -14.46 18.86 13.90
C ASP A 454 -15.98 18.97 13.71
N GLN A 455 -16.47 18.38 12.62
CA GLN A 455 -17.90 18.28 12.30
C GLN A 455 -18.37 16.84 12.08
N ALA A 456 -17.53 15.82 12.23
CA ALA A 456 -17.89 14.44 11.88
C ALA A 456 -19.17 13.97 12.59
N LYS A 457 -19.29 14.25 13.90
CA LYS A 457 -20.47 13.87 14.66
C LYS A 457 -21.76 14.56 14.20
N THR A 458 -21.67 15.84 13.83
CA THR A 458 -22.83 16.61 13.33
C THR A 458 -23.31 16.09 11.98
N LEU A 459 -22.37 15.59 11.16
CA LEU A 459 -22.60 15.11 9.81
C LEU A 459 -22.77 13.58 9.72
N ASN A 460 -22.71 12.87 10.84
CA ASN A 460 -22.78 11.40 10.94
C ASN A 460 -21.66 10.66 10.18
N LEU A 461 -20.43 11.19 10.25
CA LEU A 461 -19.23 10.68 9.56
C LEU A 461 -18.24 9.97 10.51
N THR A 462 -18.69 9.60 11.71
CA THR A 462 -17.83 9.02 12.76
C THR A 462 -17.57 7.52 12.58
N GLU A 463 -18.26 6.86 11.65
CA GLU A 463 -18.15 5.42 11.40
C GLU A 463 -17.20 5.12 10.22
N PRO A 464 -16.67 3.88 10.12
CA PRO A 464 -16.80 2.77 11.06
C PRO A 464 -15.90 2.94 12.30
N PHE A 465 -16.30 2.36 13.43
CA PHE A 465 -15.56 2.45 14.70
C PHE A 465 -14.17 1.78 14.65
N VAL A 466 -14.02 0.76 13.81
CA VAL A 466 -12.70 0.17 13.52
C VAL A 466 -12.40 0.46 12.08
N SER A 467 -11.87 1.66 11.83
CA SER A 467 -11.50 2.17 10.52
C SER A 467 -10.01 1.97 10.24
N PHE A 468 -9.62 1.99 8.96
CA PHE A 468 -8.22 1.90 8.55
C PHE A 468 -7.88 2.88 7.41
N SER A 469 -7.89 2.43 6.17
CA SER A 469 -7.60 3.24 4.99
C SER A 469 -8.78 4.13 4.61
N THR A 470 -8.51 5.32 4.12
CA THR A 470 -9.53 6.26 3.62
C THR A 470 -9.04 6.97 2.36
N GLY A 471 -9.97 7.52 1.58
CA GLY A 471 -9.73 8.28 0.36
C GLY A 471 -10.95 9.13 0.00
N SER A 472 -10.75 10.10 -0.88
CA SER A 472 -11.81 11.00 -1.34
C SER A 472 -11.82 11.10 -2.86
N MET A 473 -12.99 10.91 -3.47
CA MET A 473 -13.18 10.91 -4.92
C MET A 473 -14.64 11.22 -5.27
N ASP A 474 -14.88 11.88 -6.38
CA ASP A 474 -16.22 11.96 -6.99
C ASP A 474 -16.55 10.63 -7.69
N TYR A 475 -17.29 9.75 -7.01
CA TYR A 475 -17.57 8.40 -7.53
C TYR A 475 -18.73 8.40 -8.54
N ASN A 476 -19.62 9.40 -8.47
CA ASN A 476 -20.85 9.45 -9.26
C ASN A 476 -20.83 10.53 -10.35
N ASN A 477 -19.70 11.23 -10.49
CA ASN A 477 -19.49 12.36 -11.39
C ASN A 477 -20.54 13.49 -11.18
N ASP A 478 -20.87 13.82 -9.92
CA ASP A 478 -21.80 14.91 -9.59
C ASP A 478 -21.12 16.27 -9.33
N GLY A 479 -19.80 16.29 -9.27
CA GLY A 479 -18.95 17.47 -9.09
C GLY A 479 -18.44 17.66 -7.67
N PHE A 480 -18.73 16.74 -6.75
CA PHE A 480 -18.32 16.82 -5.36
C PHE A 480 -17.54 15.57 -4.94
N ASP A 481 -16.36 15.77 -4.33
CA ASP A 481 -15.60 14.63 -3.81
C ASP A 481 -16.35 13.99 -2.62
N ASP A 482 -16.57 12.68 -2.73
CA ASP A 482 -17.18 11.82 -1.74
C ASP A 482 -16.11 11.19 -0.83
N LEU A 483 -16.54 10.58 0.29
CA LEU A 483 -15.62 9.96 1.26
C LEU A 483 -15.82 8.45 1.32
N PHE A 484 -14.73 7.71 1.13
CA PHE A 484 -14.66 6.28 1.41
C PHE A 484 -13.75 6.01 2.60
N VAL A 485 -14.19 5.13 3.50
CA VAL A 485 -13.37 4.63 4.61
C VAL A 485 -13.57 3.13 4.77
N SER A 486 -12.46 2.38 4.76
CA SER A 486 -12.48 0.94 4.98
C SER A 486 -12.71 0.64 6.46
N ALA A 487 -13.30 -0.53 6.72
CA ALA A 487 -13.39 -1.09 8.04
C ALA A 487 -12.35 -2.19 8.24
N TYR A 488 -11.91 -2.33 9.49
CA TYR A 488 -10.81 -3.18 9.91
C TYR A 488 -11.14 -3.90 11.22
N THR A 489 -12.11 -4.79 11.20
CA THR A 489 -12.27 -5.77 12.29
C THR A 489 -13.10 -6.94 11.84
N THR A 490 -12.82 -8.08 12.44
CA THR A 490 -13.72 -9.23 12.45
C THR A 490 -14.53 -9.26 13.73
N SER A 491 -15.64 -9.99 13.70
CA SER A 491 -16.56 -10.26 14.81
C SER A 491 -16.01 -11.18 15.92
N ASN A 492 -14.67 -11.20 16.11
CA ASN A 492 -13.86 -12.23 16.80
C ASN A 492 -13.47 -13.46 15.95
N ASN A 493 -13.84 -13.51 14.68
CA ASN A 493 -13.44 -14.59 13.77
C ASN A 493 -12.14 -14.28 13.01
N PRO A 494 -11.39 -15.27 12.51
CA PRO A 494 -10.32 -15.04 11.53
C PRO A 494 -10.86 -14.50 10.19
N LEU A 495 -10.04 -13.80 9.39
CA LEU A 495 -10.52 -13.24 8.12
C LEU A 495 -10.98 -14.31 7.12
N ALA A 496 -10.25 -15.42 7.02
CA ALA A 496 -10.60 -16.54 6.14
C ALA A 496 -11.92 -17.23 6.54
N HIS A 497 -12.31 -17.18 7.83
CA HIS A 497 -13.65 -17.59 8.27
C HIS A 497 -14.70 -16.69 7.62
N GLU A 498 -14.54 -15.37 7.71
CA GLU A 498 -15.53 -14.43 7.17
C GLU A 498 -15.62 -14.52 5.64
N VAL A 499 -14.52 -14.76 4.93
CA VAL A 499 -14.52 -15.05 3.49
C VAL A 499 -15.40 -16.25 3.18
N THR A 500 -15.19 -17.37 3.86
CA THR A 500 -16.02 -18.58 3.65
C THR A 500 -17.48 -18.33 4.00
N PHE A 501 -17.73 -17.60 5.09
CA PHE A 501 -19.08 -17.27 5.53
C PHE A 501 -19.83 -16.43 4.48
N GLU A 502 -19.18 -15.42 3.90
CA GLU A 502 -19.70 -14.56 2.82
C GLU A 502 -19.95 -15.38 1.54
N LEU A 503 -18.98 -16.21 1.13
CA LEU A 503 -19.10 -17.06 -0.07
C LEU A 503 -20.20 -18.12 0.04
N GLN A 504 -20.60 -18.50 1.25
CA GLN A 504 -21.78 -19.35 1.50
C GLN A 504 -23.11 -18.59 1.44
N GLY A 505 -23.09 -17.30 1.10
CA GLY A 505 -24.28 -16.44 0.96
C GLY A 505 -24.78 -15.84 2.27
N ASN A 506 -23.98 -15.89 3.34
CA ASN A 506 -24.34 -15.25 4.60
C ASN A 506 -23.95 -13.77 4.60
N SER A 507 -24.67 -12.96 5.38
CA SER A 507 -24.30 -11.56 5.59
C SER A 507 -23.00 -11.46 6.40
N PRO A 508 -22.06 -10.57 6.04
CA PRO A 508 -20.81 -10.46 6.77
C PRO A 508 -21.02 -10.10 8.24
N THR A 509 -20.16 -10.61 9.12
CA THR A 509 -20.21 -10.29 10.56
C THR A 509 -19.07 -9.35 10.99
N ALA A 510 -18.03 -9.25 10.17
CA ALA A 510 -16.99 -8.22 10.24
C ALA A 510 -17.56 -6.81 10.05
N ALA A 511 -16.81 -5.80 10.49
CA ALA A 511 -17.21 -4.41 10.27
C ALA A 511 -17.20 -4.08 8.77
N LEU A 512 -18.17 -3.28 8.38
CA LEU A 512 -18.40 -2.88 7.00
C LEU A 512 -17.80 -1.48 6.73
N PRO A 513 -17.29 -1.24 5.52
CA PRO A 513 -16.81 0.08 5.11
C PRO A 513 -17.93 1.11 5.16
N LYS A 514 -17.58 2.39 4.94
CA LYS A 514 -18.54 3.45 4.68
C LYS A 514 -18.20 4.18 3.40
N LEU A 515 -19.22 4.44 2.59
CA LEU A 515 -19.20 5.39 1.49
C LEU A 515 -20.20 6.50 1.79
N TYR A 516 -19.68 7.72 1.94
CA TYR A 516 -20.46 8.91 2.24
C TYR A 516 -20.47 9.83 1.02
N ARG A 517 -21.64 9.99 0.42
CA ARG A 517 -21.83 10.92 -0.69
C ARG A 517 -21.92 12.36 -0.20
N ASN A 518 -21.12 13.27 -0.74
CA ASN A 518 -21.23 14.70 -0.52
C ASN A 518 -22.45 15.24 -1.29
N ASN A 519 -23.39 15.89 -0.60
CA ASN A 519 -24.61 16.37 -1.24
C ASN A 519 -24.44 17.76 -1.92
N GLY A 520 -23.24 18.33 -1.89
CA GLY A 520 -22.94 19.64 -2.49
C GLY A 520 -23.27 20.85 -1.61
N ASP A 521 -23.96 20.64 -0.48
CA ASP A 521 -24.41 21.69 0.44
C ASP A 521 -23.72 21.64 1.82
N GLY A 522 -22.61 20.88 1.91
CA GLY A 522 -21.88 20.61 3.14
C GLY A 522 -22.51 19.55 4.04
N SER A 523 -23.56 18.86 3.57
CA SER A 523 -24.07 17.65 4.19
C SER A 523 -23.62 16.39 3.44
N PHE A 524 -23.65 15.26 4.14
CA PHE A 524 -23.29 13.95 3.59
C PHE A 524 -24.42 12.93 3.76
N THR A 525 -24.48 11.97 2.84
CA THR A 525 -25.39 10.81 2.91
C THR A 525 -24.59 9.52 2.95
N ASP A 526 -24.81 8.65 3.93
CA ASP A 526 -24.29 7.27 3.90
C ASP A 526 -25.03 6.50 2.80
N VAL A 527 -24.31 6.18 1.72
CA VAL A 527 -24.82 5.46 0.54
C VAL A 527 -24.31 4.02 0.47
N THR A 528 -23.63 3.54 1.52
CA THR A 528 -22.98 2.22 1.57
C THR A 528 -23.89 1.08 1.13
N GLU A 529 -25.13 1.04 1.63
CA GLU A 529 -26.12 0.02 1.26
C GLU A 529 -26.57 0.17 -0.20
N THR A 530 -26.89 1.39 -0.62
CA THR A 530 -27.42 1.66 -1.96
C THR A 530 -26.40 1.42 -3.07
N THR A 531 -25.11 1.55 -2.77
CA THR A 531 -24.03 1.32 -3.72
C THR A 531 -23.46 -0.10 -3.66
N GLY A 532 -24.03 -0.99 -2.85
CA GLY A 532 -23.64 -2.41 -2.82
C GLY A 532 -22.42 -2.73 -1.94
N PHE A 533 -21.94 -1.80 -1.11
CA PHE A 533 -20.77 -1.99 -0.24
C PHE A 533 -21.07 -2.67 1.11
N LEU A 534 -22.16 -3.45 1.21
CA LEU A 534 -22.43 -4.31 2.37
C LEU A 534 -21.60 -5.61 2.34
N LYS A 535 -20.32 -5.47 2.04
CA LYS A 535 -19.33 -6.55 1.91
C LYS A 535 -18.14 -6.27 2.80
N SER A 536 -17.52 -7.31 3.33
CA SER A 536 -16.33 -7.14 4.17
C SER A 536 -15.08 -7.10 3.31
N ILE A 537 -14.46 -5.93 3.23
CA ILE A 537 -13.36 -5.69 2.29
C ILE A 537 -12.01 -6.17 2.84
N TYR A 538 -11.79 -6.05 4.16
CA TYR A 538 -10.51 -6.37 4.81
C TYR A 538 -9.31 -5.60 4.26
N GLY A 539 -9.55 -4.37 3.79
CA GLY A 539 -8.54 -3.55 3.11
C GLY A 539 -7.46 -3.04 4.08
N MET A 540 -6.21 -3.39 3.78
CA MET A 540 -5.00 -2.84 4.39
C MET A 540 -4.52 -1.59 3.62
N GLY A 541 -4.79 -1.53 2.33
CA GLY A 541 -4.55 -0.39 1.45
C GLY A 541 -5.49 -0.44 0.27
N PHE A 542 -5.76 0.71 -0.34
CA PHE A 542 -6.58 0.78 -1.54
C PHE A 542 -6.29 2.05 -2.31
N ASN A 543 -6.59 2.02 -3.59
CA ASN A 543 -6.62 3.22 -4.42
C ASN A 543 -7.65 3.06 -5.53
N TYR A 544 -7.91 4.15 -6.25
CA TYR A 544 -8.91 4.19 -7.31
C TYR A 544 -8.32 4.67 -8.63
N GLY A 545 -8.98 4.27 -9.71
CA GLY A 545 -8.65 4.60 -11.10
C GLY A 545 -9.83 4.24 -12.01
N ASP A 546 -9.74 4.56 -13.30
CA ASP A 546 -10.76 4.21 -14.30
C ASP A 546 -10.32 2.92 -14.99
N LEU A 547 -10.89 1.79 -14.57
CA LEU A 547 -10.46 0.42 -14.90
C LEU A 547 -10.73 0.07 -16.36
N ASP A 548 -11.86 0.53 -16.88
CA ASP A 548 -12.32 0.18 -18.22
C ASP A 548 -12.50 1.39 -19.15
N ASN A 549 -12.04 2.56 -18.75
CA ASN A 549 -12.14 3.83 -19.47
C ASN A 549 -13.59 4.31 -19.73
N ASP A 550 -14.54 4.00 -18.85
CA ASP A 550 -15.93 4.49 -18.94
C ASP A 550 -16.16 5.85 -18.26
N GLY A 551 -15.15 6.40 -17.58
CA GLY A 551 -15.19 7.68 -16.90
C GLY A 551 -15.62 7.61 -15.43
N TYR A 552 -15.92 6.43 -14.89
CA TYR A 552 -16.21 6.23 -13.48
C TYR A 552 -15.00 5.64 -12.75
N LEU A 553 -14.78 6.09 -11.51
CA LEU A 553 -13.65 5.61 -10.71
C LEU A 553 -14.01 4.31 -9.98
N ASP A 554 -13.18 3.29 -10.21
CA ASP A 554 -13.22 1.94 -9.64
C ASP A 554 -12.28 1.81 -8.44
N LEU A 555 -12.43 0.75 -7.65
CA LEU A 555 -11.70 0.58 -6.39
C LEU A 555 -10.99 -0.78 -6.32
N TYR A 556 -9.67 -0.77 -6.12
CA TYR A 556 -8.88 -1.97 -5.85
C TYR A 556 -8.35 -1.98 -4.43
N PHE A 557 -8.51 -3.11 -3.74
CA PHE A 557 -8.12 -3.29 -2.35
C PHE A 557 -7.05 -4.36 -2.21
N GLY A 558 -5.95 -3.98 -1.56
CA GLY A 558 -4.98 -4.89 -0.97
C GLY A 558 -5.54 -5.35 0.37
N THR A 559 -5.70 -6.65 0.55
CA THR A 559 -6.43 -7.23 1.67
C THR A 559 -5.52 -8.01 2.61
N GLY A 560 -5.96 -8.16 3.86
CA GLY A 560 -5.31 -9.02 4.84
C GLY A 560 -5.34 -8.48 6.26
N ASP A 561 -4.59 -9.15 7.12
CA ASP A 561 -4.22 -8.69 8.46
C ASP A 561 -2.82 -9.23 8.80
N PRO A 562 -2.26 -8.92 9.98
CA PRO A 562 -0.98 -9.49 10.38
C PRO A 562 -0.95 -11.00 10.58
N ASN A 563 -2.08 -11.71 10.70
CA ASN A 563 -2.07 -13.15 11.00
C ASN A 563 -1.54 -13.95 9.81
N PHE A 564 -0.53 -14.79 10.05
CA PHE A 564 0.09 -15.61 9.02
C PHE A 564 -0.82 -16.72 8.43
N GLU A 565 -2.03 -16.90 8.97
CA GLU A 565 -3.06 -17.81 8.41
C GLU A 565 -4.03 -17.11 7.45
N SER A 566 -4.02 -15.77 7.40
CA SER A 566 -4.91 -14.97 6.55
C SER A 566 -4.47 -15.04 5.09
N ILE A 567 -4.82 -16.15 4.44
CA ILE A 567 -4.71 -16.41 3.01
C ILE A 567 -6.08 -16.07 2.42
N ILE A 568 -6.27 -14.85 1.92
CA ILE A 568 -7.58 -14.36 1.47
C ILE A 568 -7.40 -13.52 0.18
N PRO A 569 -8.40 -13.46 -0.71
CA PRO A 569 -8.26 -12.75 -1.97
C PRO A 569 -8.25 -11.23 -1.78
N ASN A 570 -7.37 -10.56 -2.52
CA ASN A 570 -7.54 -9.14 -2.87
C ASN A 570 -8.84 -8.93 -3.66
N ARG A 571 -9.42 -7.72 -3.59
CA ARG A 571 -10.77 -7.47 -4.13
C ARG A 571 -10.81 -6.24 -5.03
N MET A 572 -11.45 -6.37 -6.20
CA MET A 572 -11.68 -5.29 -7.17
C MET A 572 -13.18 -5.01 -7.32
N PHE A 573 -13.53 -3.74 -7.27
CA PHE A 573 -14.91 -3.27 -7.37
C PHE A 573 -15.03 -2.25 -8.51
N ARG A 574 -15.73 -2.65 -9.57
CA ARG A 574 -16.06 -1.83 -10.72
C ARG A 574 -17.27 -0.93 -10.44
N ASN A 575 -17.16 0.35 -10.71
CA ASN A 575 -18.21 1.34 -10.55
C ASN A 575 -19.15 1.34 -11.75
N VAL A 576 -20.43 1.03 -11.52
CA VAL A 576 -21.45 0.96 -12.58
C VAL A 576 -22.20 2.29 -12.63
N GLU A 577 -21.64 3.21 -13.42
CA GLU A 577 -22.24 4.50 -13.75
C GLU A 577 -22.60 5.36 -12.51
N GLY A 578 -21.82 5.27 -11.44
CA GLY A 578 -22.06 6.03 -10.20
C GLY A 578 -23.24 5.52 -9.37
N ASN A 579 -23.84 4.39 -9.74
CA ASN A 579 -25.02 3.86 -9.05
C ASN A 579 -24.65 2.85 -7.96
N PHE A 580 -23.77 1.89 -8.29
CA PHE A 580 -23.32 0.85 -7.39
C PHE A 580 -21.97 0.29 -7.83
N PHE A 581 -21.34 -0.49 -6.96
CA PHE A 581 -20.09 -1.16 -7.23
C PHE A 581 -20.32 -2.67 -7.40
N GLU A 582 -19.90 -3.18 -8.54
CA GLU A 582 -19.89 -4.59 -8.90
C GLU A 582 -18.53 -5.19 -8.55
N GLU A 583 -18.50 -6.35 -7.89
CA GLU A 583 -17.24 -7.04 -7.65
C GLU A 583 -16.81 -7.79 -8.91
N VAL A 584 -15.57 -7.56 -9.34
CA VAL A 584 -14.97 -8.17 -10.53
C VAL A 584 -13.63 -8.86 -10.21
N SER A 585 -13.47 -9.27 -8.96
CA SER A 585 -12.23 -9.82 -8.40
C SER A 585 -11.74 -11.06 -9.14
N PHE A 586 -12.65 -11.99 -9.46
CA PHE A 586 -12.33 -13.27 -10.10
C PHE A 586 -12.23 -13.14 -11.61
N ALA A 587 -13.20 -12.47 -12.26
CA ALA A 587 -13.22 -12.29 -13.71
C ALA A 587 -12.05 -11.44 -14.22
N GLY A 588 -11.66 -10.41 -13.45
CA GLY A 588 -10.54 -9.54 -13.78
C GLY A 588 -9.15 -10.07 -13.39
N GLY A 589 -9.07 -11.18 -12.66
CA GLY A 589 -7.78 -11.75 -12.20
C GLY A 589 -7.14 -11.02 -11.02
N PHE A 590 -7.93 -10.30 -10.22
CA PHE A 590 -7.46 -9.46 -9.09
C PHE A 590 -7.38 -10.19 -7.74
N SER A 591 -7.95 -11.40 -7.68
CA SER A 591 -8.19 -12.23 -6.49
C SER A 591 -6.96 -12.97 -5.97
N ASN A 592 -5.79 -12.33 -5.98
CA ASN A 592 -4.57 -12.92 -5.44
C ASN A 592 -4.75 -13.19 -3.92
N ILE A 593 -4.46 -14.41 -3.47
CA ILE A 593 -4.63 -14.84 -2.07
C ILE A 593 -3.49 -14.42 -1.13
N GLN A 594 -2.48 -13.76 -1.68
CA GLN A 594 -1.37 -13.17 -0.95
C GLN A 594 -1.72 -11.73 -0.58
N LYS A 595 -1.22 -11.28 0.57
CA LYS A 595 -1.59 -9.99 1.15
C LYS A 595 -1.11 -8.84 0.27
N GLY A 596 -2.01 -7.88 0.03
CA GLY A 596 -1.71 -6.64 -0.71
C GLY A 596 -1.75 -5.41 0.19
N HIS A 597 -0.97 -4.38 -0.13
CA HIS A 597 -0.93 -3.12 0.61
C HIS A 597 -1.05 -1.91 -0.33
N GLY A 598 0.05 -1.20 -0.62
CA GLY A 598 0.05 -0.04 -1.49
C GLY A 598 -0.32 -0.39 -2.92
N ILE A 599 -1.24 0.40 -3.49
CA ILE A 599 -1.78 0.25 -4.84
C ILE A 599 -1.67 1.58 -5.57
N SER A 600 -1.04 1.57 -6.74
CA SER A 600 -0.88 2.73 -7.60
C SER A 600 -1.41 2.43 -8.99
N TRP A 601 -2.25 3.32 -9.50
CA TRP A 601 -2.80 3.30 -10.85
C TRP A 601 -2.01 4.27 -11.74
N GLY A 602 -1.86 3.91 -13.01
CA GLY A 602 -1.27 4.78 -14.03
C GLY A 602 -1.16 4.09 -15.39
N ASP A 603 -1.21 4.87 -16.46
CA ASP A 603 -0.93 4.49 -17.85
C ASP A 603 0.59 4.28 -18.04
N MET A 604 1.11 3.15 -17.56
CA MET A 604 2.56 2.92 -17.45
C MET A 604 3.20 2.56 -18.80
N ASP A 605 2.42 2.05 -19.73
CA ASP A 605 2.86 1.79 -21.11
C ASP A 605 2.44 2.89 -22.11
N ASN A 606 1.77 3.96 -21.65
CA ASN A 606 1.33 5.08 -22.48
C ASN A 606 0.39 4.67 -23.63
N ASP A 607 -0.44 3.64 -23.43
CA ASP A 607 -1.43 3.17 -24.39
C ASP A 607 -2.84 3.80 -24.19
N GLY A 608 -3.02 4.47 -23.04
CA GLY A 608 -4.20 5.26 -22.71
C GLY A 608 -5.25 4.55 -21.86
N ASP A 609 -4.91 3.45 -21.22
CA ASP A 609 -5.67 2.88 -20.11
C ASP A 609 -4.83 2.79 -18.84
N HIS A 610 -5.45 2.44 -17.70
CA HIS A 610 -4.70 2.31 -16.46
C HIS A 610 -4.18 0.89 -16.26
N ASP A 611 -2.88 0.80 -15.98
CA ASP A 611 -2.24 -0.34 -15.32
C ASP A 611 -2.26 -0.16 -13.79
N ILE A 612 -2.00 -1.26 -13.07
CA ILE A 612 -2.02 -1.27 -11.61
C ILE A 612 -0.74 -1.90 -11.06
N TYR A 613 0.04 -1.14 -10.31
CA TYR A 613 1.14 -1.68 -9.50
C TYR A 613 0.69 -1.89 -8.06
N ILE A 614 0.93 -3.08 -7.50
CA ILE A 614 0.60 -3.42 -6.11
C ILE A 614 1.81 -3.97 -5.36
N THR A 615 2.05 -3.41 -4.16
CA THR A 615 2.99 -3.99 -3.20
C THR A 615 2.36 -5.13 -2.43
N MET A 616 3.10 -6.23 -2.33
CA MET A 616 2.60 -7.49 -1.77
C MET A 616 3.45 -7.94 -0.57
N GLY A 617 2.86 -8.81 0.26
CA GLY A 617 3.45 -9.30 1.51
C GLY A 617 2.77 -8.72 2.75
N GLY A 618 2.96 -9.35 3.91
CA GLY A 618 2.26 -9.02 5.15
C GLY A 618 3.14 -8.41 6.24
N ALA A 619 2.97 -8.83 7.49
CA ALA A 619 3.63 -8.19 8.64
C ALA A 619 4.79 -9.01 9.23
N HIS A 620 4.84 -10.31 8.93
CA HIS A 620 5.85 -11.24 9.44
C HIS A 620 7.00 -11.40 8.44
N GLU A 621 8.20 -11.74 8.93
CA GLU A 621 9.41 -11.87 8.09
C GLU A 621 9.28 -12.93 6.98
N GLY A 622 8.42 -13.93 7.17
CA GLY A 622 8.08 -14.96 6.19
C GLY A 622 6.89 -14.64 5.29
N ASP A 623 6.20 -13.54 5.53
CA ASP A 623 5.01 -13.08 4.79
C ASP A 623 5.43 -12.27 3.58
N ILE A 624 6.29 -12.88 2.77
CA ILE A 624 6.88 -12.27 1.59
C ILE A 624 6.11 -12.69 0.34
N TYR A 625 5.83 -11.74 -0.52
CA TYR A 625 5.40 -12.01 -1.88
C TYR A 625 6.05 -11.02 -2.84
N GLN A 626 6.02 -11.35 -4.13
CA GLN A 626 6.52 -10.42 -5.12
C GLN A 626 5.42 -9.43 -5.50
N ASN A 627 5.80 -8.16 -5.64
CA ASN A 627 4.93 -7.11 -6.14
C ASN A 627 4.45 -7.46 -7.56
N GLN A 628 3.26 -6.99 -7.91
CA GLN A 628 2.64 -7.27 -9.22
C GLN A 628 2.46 -5.97 -10.00
N LEU A 629 2.56 -6.09 -11.32
CA LEU A 629 2.13 -5.06 -12.27
C LEU A 629 1.05 -5.70 -13.13
N LEU A 630 -0.20 -5.40 -12.80
CA LEU A 630 -1.38 -5.89 -13.50
C LEU A 630 -1.60 -4.97 -14.69
N VAL A 631 -1.22 -5.45 -15.87
CA VAL A 631 -1.32 -4.70 -17.12
C VAL A 631 -2.70 -4.88 -17.73
N ASN A 632 -3.30 -3.77 -18.15
CA ASN A 632 -4.62 -3.78 -18.76
C ASN A 632 -4.54 -4.42 -20.16
N PRO A 633 -5.44 -5.36 -20.49
CA PRO A 633 -5.46 -5.97 -21.82
C PRO A 633 -6.10 -5.08 -22.91
N ASN A 634 -6.44 -3.82 -22.59
CA ASN A 634 -6.99 -2.75 -23.43
C ASN A 634 -8.31 -3.07 -24.19
N GLU A 635 -9.26 -2.13 -24.13
CA GLU A 635 -10.58 -2.23 -24.77
C GLU A 635 -10.87 -1.19 -25.87
N ASN A 636 -9.88 -0.44 -26.37
CA ASN A 636 -10.04 0.58 -27.41
C ASN A 636 -11.11 1.66 -27.10
N LYS A 637 -11.26 2.07 -25.83
CA LYS A 637 -12.08 3.22 -25.47
C LYS A 637 -11.27 4.52 -25.57
N SER A 638 -11.97 5.65 -25.69
CA SER A 638 -11.32 6.97 -25.77
C SER A 638 -10.85 7.45 -24.40
N TRP A 639 -9.79 8.25 -24.38
CA TRP A 639 -9.14 8.73 -23.16
C TRP A 639 -8.57 10.15 -23.32
N ILE A 640 -8.20 10.78 -22.22
CA ILE A 640 -7.37 12.00 -22.20
C ILE A 640 -6.45 11.96 -20.97
N ASN A 641 -5.19 12.35 -21.16
CA ASN A 641 -4.24 12.54 -20.05
C ASN A 641 -3.92 14.04 -19.89
N LEU A 642 -4.22 14.61 -18.71
CA LEU A 642 -4.07 16.03 -18.41
C LEU A 642 -2.90 16.28 -17.45
N HIS A 643 -1.88 16.99 -17.93
CA HIS A 643 -0.81 17.55 -17.10
C HIS A 643 -1.12 19.00 -16.75
N LEU A 644 -1.36 19.27 -15.47
CA LEU A 644 -1.61 20.63 -14.99
C LEU A 644 -0.35 21.17 -14.31
N THR A 645 0.04 22.39 -14.65
CA THR A 645 1.18 23.08 -14.02
C THR A 645 0.74 24.39 -13.40
N GLY A 646 0.86 24.49 -12.07
CA GLY A 646 0.62 25.73 -11.34
C GLY A 646 1.74 26.76 -11.54
N THR A 647 1.38 28.04 -11.45
CA THR A 647 2.31 29.18 -11.45
C THR A 647 2.08 30.14 -10.29
N ILE A 648 0.83 30.23 -9.82
CA ILE A 648 0.40 30.86 -8.58
C ILE A 648 0.09 29.75 -7.57
N SER A 649 -0.67 28.74 -8.01
CA SER A 649 -0.87 27.49 -7.31
C SER A 649 0.41 26.65 -7.29
N ASN A 650 0.47 25.66 -6.40
CA ASN A 650 1.62 24.75 -6.31
C ASN A 650 1.93 24.09 -7.66
N LYS A 651 3.20 23.79 -7.91
CA LYS A 651 3.74 23.47 -9.24
C LYS A 651 3.09 22.23 -9.86
N LYS A 652 2.77 21.22 -9.05
CA LYS A 652 2.07 19.98 -9.45
C LYS A 652 0.54 20.11 -9.46
N ALA A 653 0.01 21.32 -9.25
CA ALA A 653 -1.42 21.61 -9.27
C ALA A 653 -2.25 20.78 -8.27
N ILE A 654 -1.65 20.30 -7.19
CA ILE A 654 -2.30 19.49 -6.14
C ILE A 654 -3.49 20.27 -5.59
N GLY A 655 -4.69 19.65 -5.65
CA GLY A 655 -5.98 20.24 -5.29
C GLY A 655 -6.75 20.89 -6.46
N ALA A 656 -6.16 20.99 -7.66
CA ALA A 656 -6.87 21.56 -8.81
C ALA A 656 -8.03 20.66 -9.22
N ARG A 657 -9.18 21.26 -9.55
CA ARG A 657 -10.40 20.54 -9.92
C ARG A 657 -10.68 20.69 -11.41
N VAL A 658 -10.95 19.59 -12.08
CA VAL A 658 -11.26 19.51 -13.50
C VAL A 658 -12.74 19.15 -13.66
N HIS A 659 -13.43 19.88 -14.53
CA HIS A 659 -14.75 19.51 -15.05
C HIS A 659 -14.64 19.35 -16.57
N LEU A 660 -14.96 18.16 -17.06
CA LEU A 660 -14.97 17.82 -18.47
C LEU A 660 -16.40 17.50 -18.94
N VAL A 661 -16.76 17.94 -20.15
CA VAL A 661 -17.99 17.52 -20.85
C VAL A 661 -17.61 16.87 -22.17
N THR A 662 -17.96 15.60 -22.33
CA THR A 662 -17.67 14.84 -23.57
C THR A 662 -18.66 15.18 -24.68
N SER A 663 -18.33 14.85 -25.92
CA SER A 663 -19.24 14.93 -27.08
C SER A 663 -20.51 14.08 -26.96
N LYS A 664 -20.54 13.16 -25.98
CA LYS A 664 -21.70 12.32 -25.66
C LYS A 664 -22.57 12.94 -24.56
N GLY A 665 -22.18 14.09 -24.01
CA GLY A 665 -22.87 14.78 -22.93
C GLY A 665 -22.58 14.22 -21.55
N GLN A 666 -21.55 13.37 -21.39
CA GLN A 666 -21.09 12.90 -20.09
C GLN A 666 -20.32 14.02 -19.40
N HIS A 667 -20.64 14.28 -18.14
CA HIS A 667 -19.90 15.18 -17.27
C HIS A 667 -18.95 14.33 -16.42
N LEU A 668 -17.68 14.71 -16.36
CA LEU A 668 -16.66 14.01 -15.59
C LEU A 668 -15.92 15.02 -14.73
N TYR A 669 -15.61 14.65 -13.50
CA TYR A 669 -14.90 15.51 -12.56
C TYR A 669 -13.70 14.80 -11.93
N ARG A 670 -12.59 15.52 -11.77
CA ARG A 670 -11.37 14.98 -11.16
C ARG A 670 -10.67 16.04 -10.32
N THR A 671 -10.11 15.63 -9.19
CA THR A 671 -9.23 16.45 -8.35
C THR A 671 -7.80 15.93 -8.47
N VAL A 672 -6.84 16.82 -8.76
CA VAL A 672 -5.41 16.46 -8.76
C VAL A 672 -4.98 16.08 -7.35
N SER A 673 -4.65 14.81 -7.15
CA SER A 673 -4.21 14.26 -5.87
C SER A 673 -3.40 12.99 -6.11
N ASN A 674 -2.78 12.45 -5.07
CA ASN A 674 -2.08 11.17 -5.10
C ASN A 674 -3.02 9.96 -4.90
N GLY A 675 -4.34 10.16 -4.82
CA GLY A 675 -5.31 9.09 -4.57
C GLY A 675 -5.61 8.86 -3.08
N ALA A 676 -5.72 7.60 -2.69
CA ALA A 676 -6.13 7.19 -1.35
C ALA A 676 -4.94 6.75 -0.44
N SER A 677 -5.11 5.68 0.35
CA SER A 677 -4.14 5.26 1.37
C SER A 677 -3.16 4.19 0.85
N PHE A 678 -1.90 4.26 1.27
CA PHE A 678 -0.80 3.33 0.96
C PHE A 678 -0.28 3.36 -0.48
N GLY A 679 -0.94 4.04 -1.40
CA GLY A 679 -0.48 4.16 -2.78
C GLY A 679 -0.56 5.59 -3.31
N GLY A 680 0.32 5.90 -4.26
CA GLY A 680 0.40 7.18 -4.94
C GLY A 680 0.17 7.04 -6.44
N ASN A 681 -0.91 7.61 -6.96
CA ASN A 681 -1.18 7.74 -8.40
C ASN A 681 -0.49 8.99 -8.96
N SER A 682 -0.19 8.98 -10.26
CA SER A 682 0.36 10.13 -10.99
C SER A 682 -0.47 11.40 -10.75
N TYR A 683 0.18 12.56 -10.66
CA TYR A 683 -0.52 13.85 -10.65
C TYR A 683 -1.12 14.21 -12.03
N ALA A 684 -0.71 13.50 -13.09
CA ALA A 684 -1.38 13.60 -14.36
C ALA A 684 -2.76 12.93 -14.27
N LEU A 685 -3.81 13.64 -14.68
CA LEU A 685 -5.16 13.10 -14.64
C LEU A 685 -5.43 12.28 -15.90
N GLU A 686 -5.44 10.97 -15.71
CA GLU A 686 -5.82 9.98 -16.72
C GLU A 686 -7.32 9.71 -16.62
N ILE A 687 -8.05 10.03 -17.70
CA ILE A 687 -9.51 10.06 -17.70
C ILE A 687 -10.03 9.28 -18.90
N GLY A 688 -10.75 8.20 -18.64
CA GLY A 688 -11.54 7.49 -19.65
C GLY A 688 -12.74 8.31 -20.08
N LEU A 689 -13.06 8.23 -21.37
CA LEU A 689 -14.10 9.02 -22.03
C LEU A 689 -15.14 8.13 -22.74
N GLY A 690 -15.08 6.81 -22.52
CA GLY A 690 -15.90 5.82 -23.19
C GLY A 690 -15.82 5.94 -24.71
N ASP A 691 -16.99 6.02 -25.37
CA ASP A 691 -17.09 6.16 -26.84
C ASP A 691 -17.05 7.63 -27.34
N ALA A 692 -16.66 8.59 -26.50
CA ALA A 692 -16.60 9.99 -26.90
C ALA A 692 -15.59 10.22 -28.03
N GLN A 693 -15.90 11.18 -28.90
CA GLN A 693 -15.07 11.52 -30.06
C GLN A 693 -14.35 12.86 -29.90
N SER A 694 -14.83 13.70 -28.97
CA SER A 694 -14.21 14.96 -28.57
C SER A 694 -14.63 15.34 -27.17
N ILE A 695 -13.94 16.33 -26.61
CA ILE A 695 -14.27 17.02 -25.38
C ILE A 695 -14.83 18.40 -25.75
N ASP A 696 -16.10 18.63 -25.43
CA ASP A 696 -16.82 19.86 -25.78
C ASP A 696 -16.46 21.02 -24.84
N LEU A 697 -16.15 20.70 -23.58
CA LEU A 697 -15.70 21.63 -22.55
C LEU A 697 -14.67 20.94 -21.65
N LEU A 698 -13.57 21.63 -21.37
CA LEU A 698 -12.65 21.32 -20.28
C LEU A 698 -12.50 22.60 -19.45
N GLU A 699 -12.97 22.58 -18.20
CA GLU A 699 -12.83 23.65 -17.23
C GLU A 699 -11.90 23.20 -16.10
N ILE A 700 -10.94 24.04 -15.74
CA ILE A 700 -10.01 23.84 -14.63
C ILE A 700 -10.26 24.94 -13.61
N THR A 701 -10.43 24.54 -12.36
CA THR A 701 -10.47 25.43 -11.20
C THR A 701 -9.18 25.26 -10.42
N TRP A 702 -8.37 26.31 -10.37
CA TRP A 702 -7.07 26.31 -9.71
C TRP A 702 -7.22 26.54 -8.20
N PRO A 703 -6.44 25.84 -7.34
CA PRO A 703 -6.58 25.92 -5.88
C PRO A 703 -6.41 27.34 -5.34
N VAL A 704 -5.39 28.06 -5.82
CA VAL A 704 -5.13 29.41 -5.35
C VAL A 704 -6.03 30.40 -6.08
N ALA A 705 -6.67 31.27 -5.31
CA ALA A 705 -7.62 32.28 -5.77
C ALA A 705 -8.89 31.74 -6.46
N ASN A 706 -9.08 30.42 -6.52
CA ASN A 706 -10.24 29.77 -7.13
C ASN A 706 -10.49 30.25 -8.58
N SER A 707 -9.39 30.46 -9.32
CA SER A 707 -9.45 30.99 -10.69
C SER A 707 -9.83 29.89 -11.68
N LYS A 708 -10.55 30.25 -12.76
CA LYS A 708 -11.05 29.31 -13.75
C LYS A 708 -10.41 29.51 -15.11
N GLN A 709 -10.03 28.43 -15.77
CA GLN A 709 -9.64 28.39 -17.18
C GLN A 709 -10.50 27.39 -17.93
N ALA A 710 -10.87 27.70 -19.17
CA ALA A 710 -11.77 26.85 -19.94
C ALA A 710 -11.35 26.75 -21.41
N PHE A 711 -11.47 25.54 -21.93
CA PHE A 711 -11.11 25.16 -23.29
C PHE A 711 -12.26 24.39 -23.95
N ARG A 712 -12.30 24.36 -25.28
CA ARG A 712 -13.40 23.75 -26.05
C ARG A 712 -12.91 23.02 -27.28
N ASN A 713 -13.66 22.00 -27.69
CA ASN A 713 -13.40 21.20 -28.89
C ASN A 713 -12.01 20.54 -28.87
N ILE A 714 -11.66 19.91 -27.75
CA ILE A 714 -10.38 19.23 -27.59
C ILE A 714 -10.51 17.81 -28.16
N PRO A 715 -9.57 17.35 -29.01
CA PRO A 715 -9.54 15.96 -29.45
C PRO A 715 -9.31 14.98 -28.30
N VAL A 716 -9.83 13.75 -28.44
CA VAL A 716 -9.52 12.64 -27.52
C VAL A 716 -8.22 11.93 -27.90
N ASN A 717 -7.79 10.98 -27.08
CA ASN A 717 -6.67 10.06 -27.29
C ASN A 717 -5.33 10.78 -27.43
N GLN A 718 -5.06 11.66 -26.47
CA GLN A 718 -3.82 12.41 -26.40
C GLN A 718 -3.49 12.81 -24.95
N SER A 719 -2.21 13.04 -24.72
CA SER A 719 -1.74 13.73 -23.52
C SER A 719 -1.58 15.22 -23.82
N ILE A 720 -2.04 16.07 -22.91
CA ILE A 720 -1.93 17.53 -23.04
C ILE A 720 -1.40 18.16 -21.76
N GLU A 721 -0.76 19.31 -21.89
CA GLU A 721 -0.31 20.16 -20.80
C GLU A 721 -1.03 21.50 -20.84
N ILE A 722 -1.46 21.93 -19.64
CA ILE A 722 -2.11 23.21 -19.41
C ILE A 722 -1.40 23.89 -18.24
N VAL A 723 -0.97 25.12 -18.47
CA VAL A 723 -0.28 25.95 -17.48
C VAL A 723 -1.27 26.99 -16.95
N GLU A 724 -1.29 27.18 -15.63
CA GLU A 724 -2.14 28.15 -14.96
C GLU A 724 -1.99 29.56 -15.58
N ALA A 725 -3.13 30.18 -15.87
CA ALA A 725 -3.28 31.48 -16.54
C ALA A 725 -2.71 31.57 -17.97
N ASN A 726 -2.34 30.44 -18.60
CA ASN A 726 -2.02 30.34 -20.02
C ASN A 726 -3.21 29.79 -20.83
N ASP A 727 -3.63 30.50 -21.87
CA ASP A 727 -4.77 30.14 -22.73
C ASP A 727 -4.38 29.14 -23.85
N GLU A 728 -3.14 28.63 -23.86
CA GLU A 728 -2.67 27.64 -24.83
C GLU A 728 -2.65 26.22 -24.24
N ILE A 729 -3.09 25.25 -25.05
CA ILE A 729 -2.92 23.82 -24.78
C ILE A 729 -1.65 23.35 -25.51
N VAL A 730 -0.74 22.71 -24.79
CA VAL A 730 0.47 22.10 -25.36
C VAL A 730 0.25 20.60 -25.47
N SER A 731 0.40 20.03 -26.67
CA SER A 731 0.35 18.57 -26.85
C SER A 731 1.63 17.93 -26.32
N ARG A 732 1.49 16.83 -25.56
CA ARG A 732 2.60 15.99 -25.11
C ARG A 732 2.61 14.71 -25.95
N SER A 733 3.57 14.61 -26.86
CA SER A 733 3.74 13.39 -27.67
C SER A 733 4.41 12.33 -26.82
N ARG A 734 3.68 11.24 -26.52
CA ARG A 734 4.22 10.06 -25.83
C ARG A 734 4.29 8.88 -26.79
N THR A 735 5.29 8.03 -26.59
CA THR A 735 5.40 6.78 -27.35
C THR A 735 4.72 5.70 -26.54
N SER A 736 3.64 5.13 -27.06
CA SER A 736 3.04 3.91 -26.51
C SER A 736 4.05 2.76 -26.60
N LEU A 737 4.15 2.03 -25.50
CA LEU A 737 4.95 0.83 -25.32
C LEU A 737 4.02 -0.37 -25.46
N ASP A 738 4.61 -1.53 -25.74
CA ASP A 738 3.87 -2.79 -25.78
C ASP A 738 4.53 -3.71 -24.75
N PHE A 739 3.98 -3.73 -23.53
CA PHE A 739 4.50 -4.56 -22.45
C PHE A 739 4.32 -6.06 -22.72
N PHE A 740 3.43 -6.47 -23.63
CA PHE A 740 3.25 -7.88 -24.00
C PHE A 740 4.30 -8.37 -25.00
N LYS A 741 4.89 -7.46 -25.78
CA LYS A 741 5.88 -7.81 -26.81
C LYS A 741 7.12 -8.50 -26.25
N GLY A 742 7.29 -9.76 -26.62
CA GLY A 742 8.42 -10.59 -26.17
C GLY A 742 8.20 -11.21 -24.79
N ASN A 743 7.07 -10.91 -24.14
CA ASN A 743 6.61 -11.49 -22.88
C ASN A 743 5.51 -12.54 -23.07
N ASP A 744 5.08 -12.79 -24.32
CA ASP A 744 4.06 -13.78 -24.73
C ASP A 744 4.36 -15.25 -24.37
N GLN A 745 5.57 -15.59 -23.90
CA GLN A 745 5.93 -16.97 -23.56
C GLN A 745 6.78 -17.05 -22.28
N MET A 746 6.19 -17.61 -21.22
CA MET A 746 6.96 -18.19 -20.11
C MET A 746 7.91 -19.27 -20.67
N ASN A 747 9.20 -18.96 -20.79
CA ASN A 747 10.22 -20.01 -20.92
C ASN A 747 10.52 -20.54 -19.51
N HIS A 748 10.03 -21.76 -19.26
CA HIS A 748 10.02 -22.52 -18.01
C HIS A 748 11.40 -22.91 -17.41
N SER A 749 12.48 -22.12 -17.49
CA SER A 749 13.77 -22.67 -17.05
C SER A 749 14.91 -21.73 -16.61
N GLU A 750 14.76 -20.42 -16.49
CA GLU A 750 15.93 -19.59 -16.14
C GLU A 750 15.66 -18.54 -15.06
N HIS A 751 15.58 -18.97 -13.80
CA HIS A 751 15.97 -18.16 -12.64
C HIS A 751 16.50 -19.10 -11.53
N GLU A 752 17.83 -19.31 -11.52
CA GLU A 752 18.60 -19.80 -10.35
C GLU A 752 19.00 -18.63 -9.45
#